data_AF-A0A965IJU1-F1
#
_entry.id   AF-A0A965IJU1-F1
#
_cell.length_a   1.000
_cell.length_b   1.000
_cell.length_c   1.000
_cell.angle_alpha   90.00
_cell.angle_beta   90.00
_cell.angle_gamma   90.00
#
_symmetry.space_group_name_H-M   'P 1'
#
loop_
_entity.id
_entity.type
_entity.pdbx_description
1 polymer ?
#
loop_
_entity_poly.entity_id
_entity_poly.type
_entity_poly.pdbx_seq_one_letter_code
_entity_poly.pdbx_strand_id
1 'polypeptide(L)'
;HIDAEQRTAVVEPGLVLDHLNAQLKSKGLWFPVDVSTSAQATLGGMAGNNSCGSRSIAYGNMVHNVLGATARMSDGTVMQLGRFDQSTGHAKAVGEFVQQLALQLQPEIDAHWPKVLRRVAGYNLDIFCNQNERPYTNDGSVNLAHLLVGSEGTLAMTQSLTLQLAELPRSKVLGVVNFPTFYQAMDAAQHIVKLGNGTLTAVELVDRTMIDLSLQNPAFAPTIRTALTGEPEAILLVEFAGADKESLKLHMRQLVELMGDLGLPHSVVEMIDDAPQKNLWEVRKAGLNIMMSLKGDGKPVSFIEDCAVPLVHLAEYTSALTEVFKRHGTKGTWYAHASVGTLHVRPILDMRRDGAKKMRQIGEEASELVRKFKGAYSGEHGDGLCRGEWIEWQFGSRINDAFKQIKQHLDPLNLLSPQRIIDPPKMDDTRLMRYGNNYQVIPIKTALDWSAWNVHNDPATEQTTAPGTGEDPSHGLAKAVEMCNNNGTCRKFDAGTMCPSYRVTRDEKHLTRGRANTLRLALTGQLGADGLANPDVMEALDLCVGCKGCKRDCPTGVDMARMKIEATHHFKAHYGFTLKDRLIAYLPRYAPWAAKFASVLNLRNQFPWLAKIAESMTGLSAQRSWPTWQSDHFFSKQQAGISKQEVLLSTKPVVLFVDTFNGFFESSNATAALGVLQAAGYSVHIASKDAPSENQGYLCCGRTFLANGMVEKAREQAQDLVNALLPFAQKGIAIVGLEPSCLLTLRDEALVLGLGASAELVSQHAVLFEEFLATEFKAGKLEVLKQNLKPAEKDILLHGHCHQKAFGLMPLVLDVIKLIPKANPQLIESSCCGMAGIFGYEASHLDVSMQMAELSLLPAIRQQPDAIVVADGTSCRHQIADGAAREAIHVAKLLSDHLLRH
;
A
#
# COMPACT_ATOMS: atom_id res chain seq x y z
N HIS A 1 12.69 12.62 24.54
CA HIS A 1 12.93 12.18 25.93
C HIS A 1 11.73 11.36 26.41
N ILE A 2 11.93 10.26 27.14
CA ILE A 2 10.85 9.39 27.64
C ILE A 2 11.03 9.24 29.14
N ASP A 3 10.00 9.56 29.92
CA ASP A 3 9.89 9.29 31.34
C ASP A 3 8.87 8.17 31.55
N ALA A 4 9.36 6.97 31.89
CA ALA A 4 8.51 5.80 32.04
C ALA A 4 7.72 5.80 33.37
N GLU A 5 8.24 6.46 34.40
CA GLU A 5 7.59 6.54 35.71
C GLU A 5 6.40 7.48 35.67
N GLN A 6 6.60 8.68 35.09
CA GLN A 6 5.54 9.65 34.85
C GLN A 6 4.69 9.31 33.62
N ARG A 7 5.10 8.31 32.84
CA ARG A 7 4.46 7.90 31.58
C ARG A 7 4.31 9.08 30.63
N THR A 8 5.38 9.83 30.42
CA THR A 8 5.39 10.96 29.49
C THR A 8 6.49 10.85 28.44
N ALA A 9 6.29 11.52 27.30
CA ALA A 9 7.31 11.64 26.28
C ALA A 9 7.36 13.06 25.72
N VAL A 10 8.57 13.62 25.62
CA VAL A 10 8.82 14.87 24.86
C VAL A 10 9.39 14.49 23.50
N VAL A 11 8.70 14.93 22.45
CA VAL A 11 8.99 14.55 21.06
C VAL A 11 9.08 15.78 20.15
N GLU A 12 9.89 15.66 19.10
CA GLU A 12 9.85 16.61 17.98
C GLU A 12 8.65 16.32 17.08
N PRO A 13 8.04 17.35 16.45
CA PRO A 13 6.81 17.22 15.67
C PRO A 13 6.95 16.32 14.44
N GLY A 14 8.17 16.14 13.92
CA GLY A 14 8.44 15.30 12.74
C GLY A 14 8.49 13.79 13.03
N LEU A 15 8.46 13.37 14.30
CA LEU A 15 8.53 11.96 14.68
C LEU A 15 7.24 11.23 14.25
N VAL A 16 7.41 10.10 13.54
CA VAL A 16 6.31 9.23 13.10
C VAL A 16 5.78 8.41 14.27
N LEU A 17 4.45 8.26 14.37
CA LEU A 17 3.78 7.54 15.46
C LEU A 17 4.33 6.12 15.68
N ASP A 18 4.43 5.31 14.63
CA ASP A 18 4.93 3.94 14.74
C ASP A 18 6.39 3.87 15.23
N HIS A 19 7.21 4.88 14.90
CA HIS A 19 8.58 4.94 15.40
C HIS A 19 8.63 5.23 16.91
N LEU A 20 7.75 6.11 17.41
CA LEU A 20 7.62 6.34 18.85
C LEU A 20 7.15 5.05 19.55
N ASN A 21 6.08 4.44 19.06
CA ASN A 21 5.50 3.24 19.68
C ASN A 21 6.45 2.03 19.64
N ALA A 22 7.28 1.89 18.59
CA ALA A 22 8.33 0.87 18.54
C ALA A 22 9.34 1.02 19.70
N GLN A 23 9.71 2.25 20.07
CA GLN A 23 10.61 2.49 21.20
C GLN A 23 9.93 2.25 22.55
N LEU A 24 8.67 2.67 22.70
CA LEU A 24 7.89 2.55 23.93
C LEU A 24 7.53 1.10 24.28
N LYS A 25 7.35 0.23 23.28
CA LYS A 25 6.93 -1.16 23.47
C LYS A 25 7.81 -1.94 24.45
N SER A 26 9.13 -1.74 24.41
CA SER A 26 10.08 -2.39 25.32
C SER A 26 9.88 -2.02 26.81
N LYS A 27 9.19 -0.90 27.07
CA LYS A 27 8.88 -0.37 28.40
C LYS A 27 7.46 -0.71 28.84
N GLY A 28 6.71 -1.49 28.07
CA GLY A 28 5.30 -1.78 28.34
C GLY A 28 4.37 -0.56 28.19
N LEU A 29 4.81 0.47 27.47
CA LEU A 29 4.07 1.70 27.23
C LEU A 29 3.79 1.89 25.74
N TRP A 30 2.85 2.79 25.44
CA TRP A 30 2.57 3.27 24.09
C TRP A 30 1.90 4.64 24.13
N PHE A 31 1.89 5.36 23.01
CA PHE A 31 1.05 6.54 22.82
C PHE A 31 -0.29 6.11 22.20
N PRO A 32 -1.43 6.38 22.86
CA PRO A 32 -2.67 5.64 22.59
C PRO A 32 -3.53 6.20 21.43
N VAL A 33 -3.14 7.33 20.84
CA VAL A 33 -3.85 7.91 19.69
C VAL A 33 -3.47 7.15 18.41
N ASP A 34 -4.25 6.13 18.06
CA ASP A 34 -3.96 5.18 16.99
C ASP A 34 -4.66 5.51 15.65
N VAL A 35 -3.99 6.33 14.84
CA VAL A 35 -4.46 6.69 13.49
C VAL A 35 -4.19 5.57 12.47
N SER A 36 -5.08 5.42 11.48
CA SER A 36 -4.90 4.45 10.38
C SER A 36 -3.63 4.69 9.54
N THR A 37 -3.07 5.90 9.58
CA THR A 37 -1.87 6.34 8.85
C THR A 37 -0.60 6.35 9.72
N SER A 38 -0.59 5.61 10.84
CA SER A 38 0.46 5.60 11.87
C SER A 38 1.90 5.40 11.36
N ALA A 39 2.07 4.72 10.21
CA ALA A 39 3.36 4.44 9.59
C ALA A 39 3.98 5.66 8.87
N GLN A 40 3.22 6.75 8.71
CA GLN A 40 3.67 7.97 8.04
C GLN A 40 3.18 9.26 8.70
N ALA A 41 2.15 9.20 9.55
CA ALA A 41 1.64 10.34 10.30
C ALA A 41 2.68 10.79 11.33
N THR A 42 2.99 12.09 11.34
CA THR A 42 3.89 12.70 12.31
C THR A 42 3.10 13.24 13.50
N LEU A 43 3.70 13.23 14.68
CA LEU A 43 3.03 13.67 15.93
C LEU A 43 2.62 15.15 15.87
N GLY A 44 3.38 16.00 15.17
CA GLY A 44 3.03 17.39 14.90
C GLY A 44 1.81 17.53 13.99
N GLY A 45 1.72 16.73 12.93
CA GLY A 45 0.53 16.69 12.06
C GLY A 45 -0.70 16.16 12.80
N MET A 46 -0.53 15.12 13.62
CA MET A 46 -1.60 14.60 14.47
C MET A 46 -2.11 15.67 15.43
N ALA A 47 -1.21 16.40 16.12
CA ALA A 47 -1.59 17.50 16.99
C ALA A 47 -2.30 18.61 16.20
N GLY A 48 -1.78 19.00 15.04
CA GLY A 48 -2.38 20.00 14.16
C GLY A 48 -3.82 19.68 13.76
N ASN A 49 -4.14 18.41 13.52
CA ASN A 49 -5.49 17.97 13.14
C ASN A 49 -6.35 17.51 14.35
N ASN A 50 -5.84 17.59 15.58
CA ASN A 50 -6.46 16.95 16.75
C ASN A 50 -6.86 15.48 16.48
N SER A 51 -5.97 14.73 15.81
CA SER A 51 -6.28 13.40 15.30
C SER A 51 -6.75 12.42 16.37
N CYS A 52 -7.44 11.38 15.92
CA CYS A 52 -7.92 10.31 16.78
C CYS A 52 -7.75 8.97 16.09
N GLY A 53 -8.59 7.99 16.43
CA GLY A 53 -8.44 6.64 15.93
C GLY A 53 -9.49 5.71 16.50
N SER A 54 -9.53 4.46 16.03
CA SER A 54 -10.58 3.49 16.43
C SER A 54 -10.71 3.29 17.94
N ARG A 55 -9.69 3.66 18.72
CA ARG A 55 -9.66 3.54 20.18
C ARG A 55 -9.98 4.82 20.95
N SER A 56 -10.49 5.86 20.29
CA SER A 56 -10.81 7.14 20.91
C SER A 56 -11.86 7.05 22.01
N ILE A 57 -12.78 6.07 21.97
CA ILE A 57 -13.74 5.87 23.07
C ILE A 57 -13.03 5.58 24.41
N ALA A 58 -11.91 4.85 24.38
CA ALA A 58 -11.12 4.55 25.57
C ALA A 58 -10.11 5.66 25.90
N TYR A 59 -9.44 6.22 24.90
CA TYR A 59 -8.27 7.09 25.12
C TYR A 59 -8.46 8.57 24.71
N GLY A 60 -9.58 8.92 24.10
CA GLY A 60 -9.81 10.24 23.53
C GLY A 60 -8.96 10.53 22.28
N ASN A 61 -8.96 11.80 21.89
CA ASN A 61 -8.19 12.34 20.77
C ASN A 61 -6.85 12.95 21.22
N MET A 62 -6.07 13.54 20.31
CA MET A 62 -4.82 14.25 20.64
C MET A 62 -4.97 15.26 21.78
N VAL A 63 -6.05 16.05 21.82
CA VAL A 63 -6.26 17.07 22.86
C VAL A 63 -6.27 16.47 24.27
N HIS A 64 -6.74 15.23 24.42
CA HIS A 64 -6.78 14.53 25.71
C HIS A 64 -5.42 13.93 26.12
N ASN A 65 -4.47 13.86 25.19
CA ASN A 65 -3.19 13.17 25.36
C ASN A 65 -1.97 14.11 25.21
N VAL A 66 -2.18 15.40 24.93
CA VAL A 66 -1.14 16.43 24.91
C VAL A 66 -1.13 17.18 26.25
N LEU A 67 0.01 17.10 26.94
CA LEU A 67 0.25 17.76 28.23
C LEU A 67 0.87 19.16 28.06
N GLY A 68 1.57 19.42 26.96
CA GLY A 68 2.21 20.70 26.70
C GLY A 68 2.84 20.78 25.33
N ALA A 69 3.22 21.99 24.91
CA ALA A 69 3.90 22.23 23.65
C ALA A 69 4.86 23.43 23.76
N THR A 70 5.99 23.34 23.07
CA THR A 70 6.82 24.52 22.75
C THR A 70 6.50 24.90 21.32
N ALA A 71 6.20 26.18 21.07
CA ALA A 71 5.85 26.64 19.72
C ALA A 71 6.37 28.05 19.45
N ARG A 72 6.49 28.37 18.15
CA ARG A 72 6.98 29.67 17.68
C ARG A 72 5.91 30.39 16.87
N MET A 73 5.64 31.64 17.22
CA MET A 73 4.75 32.55 16.48
C MET A 73 5.41 33.03 15.18
N SER A 74 4.66 33.69 14.31
CA SER A 74 5.19 34.16 13.03
C SER A 74 6.23 35.28 13.13
N ASP A 75 6.22 36.04 14.23
CA ASP A 75 7.24 37.04 14.55
C ASP A 75 8.53 36.42 15.12
N GLY A 76 8.56 35.11 15.34
CA GLY A 76 9.68 34.38 15.92
C GLY A 76 9.62 34.22 17.44
N THR A 77 8.63 34.78 18.13
CA THR A 77 8.45 34.64 19.59
C THR A 77 8.20 33.17 19.96
N VAL A 78 8.91 32.68 20.99
CA VAL A 78 8.76 31.31 21.49
C VAL A 78 7.84 31.29 22.70
N MET A 79 6.87 30.39 22.69
CA MET A 79 5.94 30.16 23.78
C MET A 79 6.11 28.75 24.36
N GLN A 80 6.02 28.67 25.68
CA GLN A 80 5.84 27.41 26.40
C GLN A 80 4.40 27.30 26.85
N LEU A 81 3.68 26.36 26.26
CA LEU A 81 2.25 26.16 26.47
C LEU A 81 2.04 24.88 27.28
N GLY A 82 1.20 24.99 28.30
CA GLY A 82 0.90 23.96 29.28
C GLY A 82 -0.23 24.44 30.17
N ARG A 83 -0.22 24.05 31.44
CA ARG A 83 -1.25 24.51 32.39
C ARG A 83 -1.29 26.05 32.49
N PHE A 84 -2.48 26.63 32.38
CA PHE A 84 -2.68 28.07 32.38
C PHE A 84 -2.40 28.73 33.74
N ASP A 85 -2.68 28.05 34.84
CA ASP A 85 -2.40 28.50 36.21
C ASP A 85 -0.89 28.63 36.49
N GLN A 86 -0.06 27.89 35.75
CA GLN A 86 1.40 27.90 35.83
C GLN A 86 2.06 28.70 34.69
N SER A 87 1.28 29.25 33.77
CA SER A 87 1.79 30.00 32.63
C SER A 87 2.35 31.36 33.04
N THR A 88 3.38 31.81 32.32
CA THR A 88 4.03 33.12 32.55
C THR A 88 4.34 33.80 31.21
N GLY A 89 4.69 35.09 31.26
CA GLY A 89 5.11 35.86 30.08
C GLY A 89 4.06 35.85 28.96
N HIS A 90 4.53 35.66 27.73
CA HIS A 90 3.68 35.73 26.54
C HIS A 90 2.59 34.63 26.52
N ALA A 91 2.90 33.41 27.01
CA ALA A 91 1.90 32.35 27.11
C ALA A 91 0.74 32.72 28.04
N LYS A 92 1.03 33.39 29.17
CA LYS A 92 0.00 33.88 30.09
C LYS A 92 -0.88 34.94 29.44
N ALA A 93 -0.28 35.91 28.75
CA ALA A 93 -1.00 36.97 28.05
C ALA A 93 -1.95 36.41 26.98
N VAL A 94 -1.49 35.43 26.18
CA VAL A 94 -2.35 34.72 25.22
C VAL A 94 -3.50 34.02 25.94
N GLY A 95 -3.22 33.31 27.03
CA GLY A 95 -4.26 32.62 27.79
C GLY A 95 -5.31 33.57 28.37
N GLU A 96 -4.90 34.72 28.92
CA GLU A 96 -5.82 35.74 29.45
C GLU A 96 -6.68 36.36 28.34
N PHE A 97 -6.08 36.64 27.18
CA PHE A 97 -6.79 37.14 26.00
C PHE A 97 -7.86 36.15 25.53
N VAL A 98 -7.52 34.88 25.35
CA VAL A 98 -8.48 33.85 24.91
C VAL A 98 -9.53 33.59 25.99
N GLN A 99 -9.17 33.63 27.26
CA GLN A 99 -10.12 33.50 28.38
C GLN A 99 -11.18 34.60 28.34
N GLN A 100 -10.78 35.86 28.10
CA GLN A 100 -11.72 36.98 28.00
C GLN A 100 -12.71 36.78 26.85
N LEU A 101 -12.24 36.32 25.69
CA LEU A 101 -13.12 35.98 24.56
C LEU A 101 -14.10 34.86 24.92
N ALA A 102 -13.62 33.79 25.57
CA ALA A 102 -14.46 32.68 25.98
C ALA A 102 -15.56 33.12 26.96
N LEU A 103 -15.20 33.92 27.97
CA LEU A 103 -16.16 34.46 28.95
C LEU A 103 -17.20 35.39 28.29
N GLN A 104 -16.78 36.23 27.35
CA GLN A 104 -17.68 37.13 26.62
C GLN A 104 -18.67 36.35 25.71
N LEU A 105 -18.24 35.20 25.19
CA LEU A 105 -18.99 34.37 24.24
C LEU A 105 -19.61 33.13 24.87
N GLN A 106 -19.66 33.04 26.20
CA GLN A 106 -20.22 31.88 26.90
C GLN A 106 -21.63 31.50 26.38
N PRO A 107 -22.58 32.44 26.16
CA PRO A 107 -23.90 32.10 25.61
C PRO A 107 -23.85 31.46 24.22
N GLU A 108 -22.99 31.97 23.34
CA GLU A 108 -22.78 31.40 22.00
C GLU A 108 -22.14 30.01 22.07
N ILE A 109 -21.16 29.83 22.97
CA ILE A 109 -20.50 28.54 23.18
C ILE A 109 -21.53 27.51 23.65
N ASP A 110 -22.33 27.82 24.67
CA ASP A 110 -23.34 26.89 25.18
C ASP A 110 -24.42 26.54 24.14
N ALA A 111 -24.74 27.47 23.24
CA ALA A 111 -25.76 27.28 22.21
C ALA A 111 -25.27 26.50 20.98
N HIS A 112 -24.02 26.72 20.56
CA HIS A 112 -23.54 26.26 19.24
C HIS A 112 -22.47 25.16 19.29
N TRP A 113 -21.81 24.95 20.43
CA TRP A 113 -20.73 23.96 20.52
C TRP A 113 -21.28 22.52 20.57
N PRO A 114 -20.89 21.62 19.64
CA PRO A 114 -21.42 20.26 19.60
C PRO A 114 -21.00 19.43 20.81
N LYS A 115 -21.92 18.70 21.45
CA LYS A 115 -21.65 17.86 22.64
C LYS A 115 -21.41 16.40 22.25
N VAL A 116 -20.35 16.17 21.49
CA VAL A 116 -19.89 14.85 21.04
C VAL A 116 -18.40 14.71 21.33
N LEU A 117 -17.92 13.49 21.59
CA LEU A 117 -16.51 13.21 21.88
C LEU A 117 -15.57 13.71 20.77
N ARG A 118 -15.88 13.39 19.51
CA ARG A 118 -15.06 13.73 18.35
C ARG A 118 -15.58 14.99 17.67
N ARG A 119 -14.78 16.05 17.75
CA ARG A 119 -15.03 17.33 17.11
C ARG A 119 -13.69 18.05 16.92
N VAL A 120 -13.51 18.59 15.72
CA VAL A 120 -12.33 19.37 15.33
C VAL A 120 -12.82 20.44 14.37
N ALA A 121 -13.22 21.60 14.88
CA ALA A 121 -13.64 22.72 14.05
C ALA A 121 -13.23 24.05 14.69
N GLY A 122 -12.50 24.88 13.95
CA GLY A 122 -11.96 26.14 14.46
C GLY A 122 -10.92 25.93 15.59
N TYR A 123 -10.81 26.92 16.48
CA TYR A 123 -9.91 26.84 17.63
C TYR A 123 -10.66 26.40 18.89
N ASN A 124 -10.00 25.64 19.78
CA ASN A 124 -10.62 25.15 21.02
C ASN A 124 -10.82 26.30 22.04
N LEU A 125 -11.79 27.18 21.80
CA LEU A 125 -12.15 28.26 22.73
C LEU A 125 -12.77 27.71 24.01
N ASP A 126 -13.43 26.56 23.91
CA ASP A 126 -14.10 25.91 25.03
C ASP A 126 -13.15 25.23 26.02
N ILE A 127 -11.82 25.35 25.87
CA ILE A 127 -10.87 24.91 26.91
C ILE A 127 -11.10 25.61 28.25
N PHE A 128 -11.73 26.79 28.25
CA PHE A 128 -12.11 27.54 29.45
C PHE A 128 -13.51 27.17 29.99
N CYS A 129 -14.31 26.45 29.20
CA CYS A 129 -15.69 26.06 29.50
C CYS A 129 -16.05 24.77 28.75
N ASN A 130 -15.37 23.67 29.11
CA ASN A 130 -15.37 22.43 28.32
C ASN A 130 -16.79 21.92 28.00
N GLN A 131 -17.07 21.79 26.70
CA GLN A 131 -18.34 21.24 26.20
C GLN A 131 -18.20 19.78 25.74
N ASN A 132 -17.02 19.17 25.82
CA ASN A 132 -16.79 17.80 25.35
C ASN A 132 -17.34 16.79 26.36
N GLU A 133 -17.87 15.67 25.87
CA GLU A 133 -18.33 14.55 26.71
C GLU A 133 -17.21 13.99 27.60
N ARG A 134 -15.96 14.07 27.11
CA ARG A 134 -14.75 13.74 27.87
C ARG A 134 -14.00 15.02 28.26
N PRO A 135 -13.68 15.23 29.55
CA PRO A 135 -12.83 16.34 29.96
C PRO A 135 -11.46 16.33 29.26
N TYR A 136 -11.00 17.49 28.77
CA TYR A 136 -9.68 17.64 28.16
C TYR A 136 -8.53 17.37 29.12
N THR A 137 -8.75 17.57 30.42
CA THR A 137 -7.82 17.22 31.50
C THR A 137 -8.58 16.50 32.61
N ASN A 138 -7.96 15.52 33.26
CA ASN A 138 -8.61 14.74 34.32
C ASN A 138 -8.94 15.56 35.58
N ASP A 139 -8.22 16.65 35.83
CA ASP A 139 -8.39 17.52 37.00
C ASP A 139 -9.20 18.80 36.70
N GLY A 140 -9.70 18.95 35.48
CA GLY A 140 -10.44 20.14 35.03
C GLY A 140 -9.60 21.40 34.84
N SER A 141 -8.26 21.31 34.85
CA SER A 141 -7.38 22.45 34.60
C SER A 141 -7.38 22.89 33.13
N VAL A 142 -7.13 24.18 32.88
CA VAL A 142 -6.98 24.70 31.52
C VAL A 142 -5.55 24.48 31.03
N ASN A 143 -5.38 23.88 29.85
CA ASN A 143 -4.09 23.69 29.20
C ASN A 143 -4.01 24.50 27.90
N LEU A 144 -3.12 25.50 27.85
CA LEU A 144 -2.97 26.39 26.69
C LEU A 144 -2.40 25.68 25.46
N ALA A 145 -1.73 24.53 25.61
CA ALA A 145 -1.28 23.75 24.45
C ALA A 145 -2.46 23.24 23.62
N HIS A 146 -3.65 23.09 24.22
CA HIS A 146 -4.88 22.68 23.54
C HIS A 146 -5.38 23.71 22.53
N LEU A 147 -4.92 24.97 22.59
CA LEU A 147 -5.17 25.96 21.53
C LEU A 147 -4.47 25.60 20.23
N LEU A 148 -3.29 24.96 20.31
CA LEU A 148 -2.55 24.53 19.12
C LEU A 148 -3.06 23.20 18.57
N VAL A 149 -3.66 22.36 19.42
CA VAL A 149 -4.21 21.07 19.01
C VAL A 149 -5.48 21.30 18.20
N GLY A 150 -5.52 20.90 16.93
CA GLY A 150 -6.62 21.20 15.99
C GLY A 150 -6.46 22.53 15.25
N SER A 151 -5.40 23.31 15.51
CA SER A 151 -5.19 24.61 14.84
C SER A 151 -4.65 24.51 13.40
N GLU A 152 -4.32 23.31 12.93
CA GLU A 152 -3.75 23.04 11.60
C GLU A 152 -2.50 23.86 11.27
N GLY A 153 -1.73 24.20 12.31
CA GLY A 153 -0.51 25.01 12.18
C GLY A 153 -0.78 26.47 11.82
N THR A 154 -2.03 26.95 11.95
CA THR A 154 -2.40 28.34 11.65
C THR A 154 -2.01 29.31 12.76
N LEU A 155 -1.81 28.86 14.00
CA LEU A 155 -1.51 29.75 15.13
C LEU A 155 -0.03 29.86 15.46
N ALA A 156 0.72 28.76 15.36
CA ALA A 156 2.14 28.72 15.67
C ALA A 156 2.80 27.50 15.01
N MET A 157 4.12 27.57 14.80
CA MET A 157 4.93 26.41 14.42
C MET A 157 5.38 25.64 15.67
N THR A 158 4.82 24.45 15.87
CA THR A 158 5.19 23.56 16.99
C THR A 158 6.65 23.11 16.86
N GLN A 159 7.43 23.23 17.95
CA GLN A 159 8.82 22.78 18.04
C GLN A 159 8.95 21.47 18.82
N SER A 160 8.11 21.27 19.85
CA SER A 160 8.04 20.02 20.60
C SER A 160 6.67 19.82 21.23
N LEU A 161 6.32 18.55 21.48
CA LEU A 161 5.11 18.14 22.18
C LEU A 161 5.47 17.31 23.40
N THR A 162 4.80 17.56 24.52
CA THR A 162 4.81 16.71 25.70
C THR A 162 3.54 15.85 25.70
N LEU A 163 3.71 14.54 25.60
CA LEU A 163 2.64 13.57 25.41
C LEU A 163 2.43 12.72 26.67
N GLN A 164 1.16 12.42 26.98
CA GLN A 164 0.78 11.40 27.96
C GLN A 164 0.82 10.02 27.30
N LEU A 165 1.53 9.09 27.93
CA LEU A 165 1.61 7.69 27.52
C LEU A 165 0.62 6.83 28.31
N ALA A 166 0.20 5.73 27.71
CA ALA A 166 -0.64 4.71 28.32
C ALA A 166 0.12 3.39 28.50
N GLU A 167 -0.37 2.54 29.41
CA GLU A 167 0.09 1.16 29.48
C GLU A 167 -0.32 0.40 28.23
N LEU A 168 0.59 -0.44 27.73
CA LEU A 168 0.30 -1.30 26.58
C LEU A 168 -0.65 -2.42 27.02
N PRO A 169 -1.84 -2.57 26.40
CA PRO A 169 -2.77 -3.63 26.75
C PRO A 169 -2.13 -5.01 26.55
N ARG A 170 -2.31 -5.92 27.52
CA ARG A 170 -1.69 -7.25 27.51
C ARG A 170 -2.51 -8.28 26.74
N SER A 171 -3.83 -8.10 26.67
CA SER A 171 -4.74 -9.05 26.05
C SER A 171 -5.88 -8.31 25.36
N LYS A 172 -6.39 -8.91 24.27
CA LYS A 172 -7.51 -8.40 23.48
C LYS A 172 -8.38 -9.56 23.02
N VAL A 173 -9.66 -9.27 22.85
CA VAL A 173 -10.64 -10.14 22.17
C VAL A 173 -11.49 -9.29 21.23
N LEU A 174 -11.94 -9.88 20.12
CA LEU A 174 -12.73 -9.20 19.10
C LEU A 174 -14.02 -9.98 18.83
N GLY A 175 -15.15 -9.32 18.92
CA GLY A 175 -16.44 -9.84 18.49
C GLY A 175 -16.83 -9.18 17.17
N VAL A 176 -17.13 -9.98 16.15
CA VAL A 176 -17.61 -9.48 14.85
C VAL A 176 -19.11 -9.72 14.76
N VAL A 177 -19.89 -8.65 14.93
CA VAL A 177 -21.35 -8.72 14.88
C VAL A 177 -21.83 -8.53 13.44
N ASN A 178 -22.62 -9.47 12.92
CA ASN A 178 -23.13 -9.50 11.55
C ASN A 178 -24.58 -9.02 11.50
N PHE A 179 -24.86 -8.00 10.70
CA PHE A 179 -26.19 -7.39 10.62
C PHE A 179 -26.84 -7.63 9.25
N PRO A 180 -28.13 -7.99 9.21
CA PRO A 180 -28.86 -8.15 7.95
C PRO A 180 -29.26 -6.81 7.34
N THR A 181 -29.19 -5.71 8.08
CA THR A 181 -29.41 -4.36 7.56
C THR A 181 -28.41 -3.37 8.12
N PHE A 182 -28.05 -2.37 7.32
CA PHE A 182 -27.18 -1.27 7.75
C PHE A 182 -27.78 -0.47 8.92
N TYR A 183 -29.11 -0.26 8.90
CA TYR A 183 -29.81 0.49 9.95
C TYR A 183 -29.62 -0.15 11.33
N GLN A 184 -29.82 -1.47 11.44
CA GLN A 184 -29.64 -2.19 12.70
C GLN A 184 -28.20 -2.11 13.23
N ALA A 185 -27.20 -2.11 12.34
CA ALA A 185 -25.82 -1.92 12.75
C ALA A 185 -25.60 -0.53 13.39
N MET A 186 -26.17 0.53 12.80
CA MET A 186 -26.05 1.89 13.34
C MET A 186 -26.82 2.07 14.64
N ASP A 187 -28.00 1.48 14.75
CA ASP A 187 -28.81 1.53 15.96
C ASP A 187 -28.15 0.76 17.12
N ALA A 188 -27.62 -0.44 16.87
CA ALA A 188 -27.00 -1.29 17.90
C ALA A 188 -25.78 -0.63 18.57
N ALA A 189 -25.09 0.29 17.90
CA ALA A 189 -23.90 0.96 18.43
C ALA A 189 -24.16 1.62 19.79
N GLN A 190 -25.32 2.27 19.98
CA GLN A 190 -25.68 2.96 21.24
C GLN A 190 -25.85 2.00 22.43
N HIS A 191 -26.11 0.72 22.15
CA HIS A 191 -26.27 -0.33 23.16
C HIS A 191 -24.93 -0.99 23.45
N ILE A 192 -24.15 -1.32 22.40
CA ILE A 192 -22.84 -1.99 22.52
C ILE A 192 -21.85 -1.14 23.31
N VAL A 193 -21.84 0.19 23.14
CA VAL A 193 -20.88 1.07 23.84
C VAL A 193 -21.02 1.07 25.36
N LYS A 194 -22.14 0.57 25.89
CA LYS A 194 -22.40 0.46 27.34
C LYS A 194 -21.75 -0.78 27.97
N LEU A 195 -21.17 -1.67 27.16
CA LEU A 195 -20.51 -2.89 27.61
C LEU A 195 -19.06 -2.64 28.08
N GLY A 196 -18.48 -3.65 28.72
CA GLY A 196 -17.04 -3.73 28.97
C GLY A 196 -16.52 -2.99 30.21
N ASN A 197 -17.32 -2.16 30.90
CA ASN A 197 -16.92 -1.46 32.14
C ASN A 197 -15.51 -0.84 32.08
N GLY A 198 -15.19 -0.13 30.99
CA GLY A 198 -13.88 0.49 30.76
C GLY A 198 -12.86 -0.39 30.00
N THR A 199 -13.20 -1.63 29.65
CA THR A 199 -12.38 -2.49 28.77
C THR A 199 -12.78 -2.41 27.31
N LEU A 200 -13.95 -1.86 26.97
CA LEU A 200 -14.35 -1.62 25.58
C LEU A 200 -13.42 -0.57 24.98
N THR A 201 -12.76 -0.92 23.88
CA THR A 201 -11.80 -0.04 23.22
C THR A 201 -12.20 0.36 21.82
N ALA A 202 -13.02 -0.41 21.11
CA ALA A 202 -13.47 -0.01 19.77
C ALA A 202 -14.83 -0.63 19.40
N VAL A 203 -15.62 0.11 18.62
CA VAL A 203 -16.76 -0.39 17.85
C VAL A 203 -16.68 0.24 16.47
N GLU A 204 -16.30 -0.55 15.46
CA GLU A 204 -16.00 -0.08 14.10
C GLU A 204 -16.92 -0.71 13.07
N LEU A 205 -17.41 0.10 12.14
CA LEU A 205 -18.27 -0.34 11.03
C LEU A 205 -17.47 -0.73 9.80
N VAL A 206 -17.90 -1.81 9.16
CA VAL A 206 -17.58 -2.18 7.78
C VAL A 206 -18.90 -2.47 7.05
N ASP A 207 -19.16 -1.77 5.94
CA ASP A 207 -20.37 -1.93 5.14
C ASP A 207 -20.26 -3.02 4.06
N ARG A 208 -21.38 -3.27 3.37
CA ARG A 208 -21.47 -4.25 2.29
C ARG A 208 -20.45 -4.02 1.18
N THR A 209 -20.30 -2.78 0.71
CA THR A 209 -19.37 -2.45 -0.38
C THR A 209 -17.93 -2.80 0.00
N MET A 210 -17.50 -2.46 1.23
CA MET A 210 -16.16 -2.83 1.69
C MET A 210 -15.99 -4.35 1.86
N ILE A 211 -17.02 -5.07 2.31
CA ILE A 211 -17.02 -6.55 2.38
C ILE A 211 -16.79 -7.15 0.99
N ASP A 212 -17.58 -6.72 0.00
CA ASP A 212 -17.53 -7.26 -1.37
C ASP A 212 -16.18 -6.96 -2.05
N LEU A 213 -15.68 -5.73 -1.94
CA LEU A 213 -14.37 -5.36 -2.49
C LEU A 213 -13.22 -6.14 -1.82
N SER A 214 -13.35 -6.43 -0.52
CA SER A 214 -12.36 -7.23 0.20
C SER A 214 -12.41 -8.72 -0.21
N LEU A 215 -13.60 -9.26 -0.49
CA LEU A 215 -13.78 -10.62 -1.01
C LEU A 215 -13.24 -10.79 -2.44
N GLN A 216 -13.24 -9.72 -3.23
CA GLN A 216 -12.64 -9.69 -4.57
C GLN A 216 -11.12 -9.56 -4.54
N ASN A 217 -10.54 -9.08 -3.43
CA ASN A 217 -9.09 -8.95 -3.27
C ASN A 217 -8.47 -10.26 -2.74
N PRO A 218 -7.61 -10.95 -3.49
CA PRO A 218 -7.01 -12.21 -3.05
C PRO A 218 -6.22 -12.13 -1.74
N ALA A 219 -5.69 -10.95 -1.39
CA ALA A 219 -4.94 -10.74 -0.16
C ALA A 219 -5.85 -10.66 1.09
N PHE A 220 -7.12 -10.24 0.92
CA PHE A 220 -8.05 -10.00 2.04
C PHE A 220 -9.17 -11.02 2.12
N ALA A 221 -9.55 -11.63 0.99
CA ALA A 221 -10.67 -12.57 0.91
C ALA A 221 -10.59 -13.73 1.92
N PRO A 222 -9.43 -14.39 2.15
CA PRO A 222 -9.35 -15.46 3.15
C PRO A 222 -9.66 -14.96 4.55
N THR A 223 -9.18 -13.78 4.93
CA THR A 223 -9.41 -13.18 6.25
C THR A 223 -10.87 -12.75 6.43
N ILE A 224 -11.45 -12.05 5.47
CA ILE A 224 -12.84 -11.58 5.58
C ILE A 224 -13.82 -12.74 5.70
N ARG A 225 -13.63 -13.85 4.98
CA ARG A 225 -14.50 -15.03 5.11
C ARG A 225 -14.55 -15.60 6.53
N THR A 226 -13.52 -15.41 7.34
CA THR A 226 -13.52 -15.87 8.75
C THR A 226 -14.38 -15.00 9.67
N ALA A 227 -14.79 -13.82 9.21
CA ALA A 227 -15.52 -12.83 10.00
C ALA A 227 -17.03 -12.78 9.67
N LEU A 228 -17.47 -13.47 8.61
CA LEU A 228 -18.82 -13.38 8.09
C LEU A 228 -19.67 -14.61 8.45
N THR A 229 -20.92 -14.35 8.82
CA THR A 229 -21.98 -15.37 8.92
C THR A 229 -23.07 -15.04 7.91
N GLY A 230 -23.32 -15.93 6.95
CA GLY A 230 -24.27 -15.67 5.86
C GLY A 230 -23.82 -14.52 4.96
N GLU A 231 -24.77 -13.67 4.55
CA GLU A 231 -24.54 -12.51 3.68
C GLU A 231 -24.99 -11.22 4.37
N PRO A 232 -24.21 -10.66 5.31
CA PRO A 232 -24.58 -9.44 6.03
C PRO A 232 -24.49 -8.20 5.13
N GLU A 233 -25.28 -7.18 5.48
CA GLU A 233 -25.22 -5.83 4.90
C GLU A 233 -24.19 -4.94 5.60
N ALA A 234 -23.85 -5.27 6.86
CA ALA A 234 -22.81 -4.60 7.62
C ALA A 234 -22.28 -5.51 8.73
N ILE A 235 -21.04 -5.25 9.15
CA ILE A 235 -20.47 -5.85 10.35
C ILE A 235 -19.95 -4.77 11.30
N LEU A 236 -20.06 -5.01 12.61
CA LEU A 236 -19.38 -4.22 13.64
C LEU A 236 -18.27 -5.04 14.29
N LEU A 237 -17.07 -4.46 14.33
CA LEU A 237 -15.90 -4.99 15.03
C LEU A 237 -15.86 -4.40 16.44
N VAL A 238 -16.11 -5.24 17.45
CA VAL A 238 -16.19 -4.86 18.87
C VAL A 238 -14.96 -5.38 19.62
N GLU A 239 -14.02 -4.49 19.96
CA GLU A 239 -12.77 -4.85 20.66
C GLU A 239 -12.85 -4.56 22.16
N PHE A 240 -12.55 -5.57 22.97
CA PHE A 240 -12.27 -5.42 24.40
C PHE A 240 -10.78 -5.64 24.66
N ALA A 241 -10.17 -4.81 25.50
CA ALA A 241 -8.76 -4.90 25.86
C ALA A 241 -8.55 -4.78 27.37
N GLY A 242 -7.59 -5.53 27.91
CA GLY A 242 -7.36 -5.60 29.35
C GLY A 242 -6.10 -6.37 29.73
N ALA A 243 -6.06 -6.81 31.00
CA ALA A 243 -4.89 -7.45 31.60
C ALA A 243 -4.73 -8.93 31.20
N ASP A 244 -5.82 -9.66 31.02
CA ASP A 244 -5.84 -11.09 30.69
C ASP A 244 -7.03 -11.46 29.79
N LYS A 245 -6.96 -12.57 29.06
CA LYS A 245 -8.03 -12.99 28.12
C LYS A 245 -9.26 -13.57 28.82
N GLU A 246 -9.12 -14.19 29.99
CA GLU A 246 -10.25 -14.87 30.65
C GLU A 246 -11.27 -13.85 31.17
N SER A 247 -10.80 -12.74 31.73
CA SER A 247 -11.68 -11.63 32.12
C SER A 247 -12.44 -11.04 30.92
N LEU A 248 -11.78 -10.94 29.76
CA LEU A 248 -12.39 -10.40 28.54
C LEU A 248 -13.43 -11.33 27.90
N LYS A 249 -13.33 -12.66 28.09
CA LYS A 249 -14.34 -13.61 27.62
C LYS A 249 -15.72 -13.38 28.24
N LEU A 250 -15.79 -12.80 29.45
CA LEU A 250 -17.07 -12.41 30.05
C LEU A 250 -17.77 -11.34 29.21
N HIS A 251 -17.03 -10.34 28.74
CA HIS A 251 -17.58 -9.28 27.90
C HIS A 251 -17.98 -9.79 26.51
N MET A 252 -17.30 -10.81 25.99
CA MET A 252 -17.74 -11.50 24.77
C MET A 252 -19.11 -12.16 24.95
N ARG A 253 -19.33 -12.87 26.07
CA ARG A 253 -20.65 -13.46 26.38
C ARG A 253 -21.74 -12.42 26.51
N GLN A 254 -21.44 -11.29 27.18
CA GLN A 254 -22.38 -10.16 27.30
C GLN A 254 -22.73 -9.55 25.94
N LEU A 255 -21.77 -9.48 25.01
CA LEU A 255 -22.04 -9.04 23.64
C LEU A 255 -22.99 -10.01 22.92
N VAL A 256 -22.75 -11.32 23.03
CA VAL A 256 -23.62 -12.35 22.45
C VAL A 256 -25.04 -12.29 23.02
N GLU A 257 -25.16 -12.15 24.34
CA GLU A 257 -26.44 -12.01 25.04
C GLU A 257 -27.19 -10.76 24.58
N LEU A 258 -26.52 -9.60 24.56
CA LEU A 258 -27.09 -8.34 24.07
C LEU A 258 -27.60 -8.48 22.62
N MET A 259 -26.86 -9.13 21.74
CA MET A 259 -27.31 -9.35 20.36
C MET A 259 -28.50 -10.29 20.28
N GLY A 260 -28.59 -11.30 21.16
CA GLY A 260 -29.79 -12.11 21.32
C GLY A 260 -31.00 -11.27 21.73
N ASP A 261 -30.84 -10.41 22.73
CA ASP A 261 -31.89 -9.52 23.24
C ASP A 261 -32.38 -8.50 22.19
N LEU A 262 -31.48 -8.04 21.32
CA LEU A 262 -31.83 -7.20 20.16
C LEU A 262 -32.43 -7.98 18.98
N GLY A 263 -32.70 -9.28 19.13
CA GLY A 263 -33.32 -10.12 18.10
C GLY A 263 -32.36 -10.62 17.01
N LEU A 264 -31.05 -10.62 17.28
CA LEU A 264 -29.97 -11.06 16.38
C LEU A 264 -29.18 -12.23 17.00
N PRO A 265 -29.81 -13.37 17.33
CA PRO A 265 -29.09 -14.53 17.86
C PRO A 265 -28.10 -15.07 16.82
N HIS A 266 -26.97 -15.63 17.28
CA HIS A 266 -25.93 -16.22 16.43
C HIS A 266 -25.28 -15.26 15.41
N SER A 267 -25.41 -13.94 15.63
CA SER A 267 -24.82 -12.90 14.76
C SER A 267 -23.35 -12.60 15.06
N VAL A 268 -22.81 -13.08 16.19
CA VAL A 268 -21.45 -12.74 16.64
C VAL A 268 -20.47 -13.85 16.29
N VAL A 269 -19.41 -13.51 15.55
CA VAL A 269 -18.22 -14.36 15.38
C VAL A 269 -17.19 -13.97 16.43
N GLU A 270 -16.85 -14.91 17.32
CA GLU A 270 -15.92 -14.68 18.42
C GLU A 270 -14.46 -14.95 17.98
N MET A 271 -13.60 -13.94 18.07
CA MET A 271 -12.16 -14.06 17.77
C MET A 271 -11.34 -13.81 19.05
N ILE A 272 -10.96 -14.91 19.72
CA ILE A 272 -10.19 -14.88 20.99
C ILE A 272 -8.68 -14.89 20.77
N ASP A 273 -8.22 -15.47 19.66
CA ASP A 273 -6.80 -15.60 19.34
C ASP A 273 -6.24 -14.34 18.65
N ASP A 274 -4.96 -14.04 18.89
CA ASP A 274 -4.37 -12.77 18.47
C ASP A 274 -4.21 -12.66 16.95
N ALA A 275 -3.89 -13.79 16.28
CA ALA A 275 -3.60 -13.79 14.85
C ALA A 275 -4.84 -13.49 13.99
N PRO A 276 -6.00 -14.13 14.18
CA PRO A 276 -7.24 -13.75 13.49
C PRO A 276 -7.63 -12.28 13.72
N GLN A 277 -7.55 -11.80 14.97
CA GLN A 277 -7.84 -10.41 15.32
C GLN A 277 -6.94 -9.44 14.55
N LYS A 278 -5.62 -9.67 14.58
CA LYS A 278 -4.64 -8.84 13.89
C LYS A 278 -4.93 -8.79 12.39
N ASN A 279 -5.16 -9.95 11.77
CA ASN A 279 -5.41 -10.03 10.33
C ASN A 279 -6.66 -9.23 9.94
N LEU A 280 -7.75 -9.34 10.70
CA LEU A 280 -8.99 -8.61 10.40
C LEU A 280 -8.83 -7.09 10.58
N TRP A 281 -8.10 -6.67 11.62
CA TRP A 281 -7.76 -5.25 11.82
C TRP A 281 -6.92 -4.66 10.68
N GLU A 282 -6.00 -5.43 10.09
CA GLU A 282 -5.25 -4.98 8.91
C GLU A 282 -6.18 -4.76 7.70
N VAL A 283 -7.21 -5.61 7.51
CA VAL A 283 -8.23 -5.37 6.48
C VAL A 283 -9.02 -4.10 6.78
N ARG A 284 -9.47 -3.91 8.02
CA ARG A 284 -10.19 -2.69 8.44
C ARG A 284 -9.35 -1.42 8.24
N LYS A 285 -8.05 -1.47 8.54
CA LYS A 285 -7.08 -0.38 8.32
C LYS A 285 -6.86 -0.09 6.84
N ALA A 286 -6.90 -1.13 5.99
CA ALA A 286 -6.80 -0.99 4.53
C ALA A 286 -8.10 -0.50 3.87
N GLY A 287 -9.24 -0.55 4.56
CA GLY A 287 -10.59 -0.28 4.04
C GLY A 287 -10.73 0.94 3.14
N LEU A 288 -10.24 2.11 3.60
CA LEU A 288 -10.23 3.34 2.81
C LEU A 288 -9.68 3.13 1.39
N ASN A 289 -8.55 2.46 1.33
CA ASN A 289 -7.79 2.29 0.10
C ASN A 289 -8.39 1.19 -0.79
N ILE A 290 -9.05 0.19 -0.19
CA ILE A 290 -9.83 -0.82 -0.91
C ILE A 290 -10.98 -0.15 -1.67
N MET A 291 -11.71 0.78 -1.05
CA MET A 291 -12.83 1.49 -1.70
C MET A 291 -12.38 2.35 -2.90
N MET A 292 -11.16 2.88 -2.88
CA MET A 292 -10.63 3.66 -4.02
C MET A 292 -10.26 2.80 -5.23
N SER A 293 -10.32 1.48 -5.10
CA SER A 293 -10.02 0.55 -6.20
C SER A 293 -11.16 0.37 -7.21
N LEU A 294 -12.33 0.99 -6.94
CA LEU A 294 -13.46 1.03 -7.87
C LEU A 294 -13.02 1.49 -9.27
N LYS A 295 -13.39 0.73 -10.30
CA LYS A 295 -13.09 1.04 -11.70
C LYS A 295 -14.12 2.02 -12.27
N GLY A 296 -13.70 2.80 -13.25
CA GLY A 296 -14.55 3.77 -13.94
C GLY A 296 -14.41 5.21 -13.44
N ASP A 297 -15.37 6.03 -13.86
CA ASP A 297 -15.33 7.49 -13.80
C ASP A 297 -15.63 8.06 -12.40
N GLY A 298 -16.66 7.51 -11.76
CA GLY A 298 -17.01 7.85 -10.39
C GLY A 298 -15.98 7.31 -9.40
N LYS A 299 -15.58 8.14 -8.44
CA LYS A 299 -14.74 7.74 -7.30
C LYS A 299 -15.41 8.14 -5.99
N PRO A 300 -15.24 7.40 -4.89
CA PRO A 300 -15.75 7.85 -3.60
C PRO A 300 -14.94 9.07 -3.13
N VAL A 301 -15.59 10.23 -3.08
CA VAL A 301 -14.94 11.53 -2.77
C VAL A 301 -15.09 11.87 -1.29
N SER A 302 -14.02 12.40 -0.70
CA SER A 302 -14.00 12.89 0.67
C SER A 302 -14.31 14.39 0.74
N PHE A 303 -15.45 14.73 1.32
CA PHE A 303 -15.82 16.09 1.75
C PHE A 303 -16.79 16.13 2.95
N ILE A 304 -17.57 15.05 3.21
CA ILE A 304 -18.53 14.92 4.34
C ILE A 304 -18.21 13.75 5.30
N GLU A 305 -17.10 13.06 5.08
CA GLU A 305 -16.66 11.83 5.76
C GLU A 305 -16.11 12.04 7.17
N ASP A 306 -16.57 13.07 7.87
CA ASP A 306 -16.03 13.45 9.16
C ASP A 306 -17.11 13.93 10.15
N CYS A 307 -18.38 13.80 9.78
CA CYS A 307 -19.49 14.22 10.61
C CYS A 307 -19.64 13.29 11.82
N ALA A 308 -19.80 13.88 13.01
CA ALA A 308 -20.05 13.16 14.25
C ALA A 308 -21.42 13.54 14.81
N VAL A 309 -22.27 12.56 15.08
CA VAL A 309 -23.60 12.77 15.70
C VAL A 309 -23.73 11.95 16.98
N PRO A 310 -24.58 12.37 17.95
CA PRO A 310 -24.89 11.55 19.12
C PRO A 310 -25.41 10.16 18.71
N LEU A 311 -24.99 9.12 19.43
CA LEU A 311 -25.29 7.72 19.06
C LEU A 311 -26.78 7.41 18.95
N VAL A 312 -27.62 8.06 19.77
CA VAL A 312 -29.08 7.95 19.75
C VAL A 312 -29.74 8.46 18.46
N HIS A 313 -28.96 9.10 17.57
CA HIS A 313 -29.41 9.64 16.30
C HIS A 313 -28.67 9.02 15.10
N LEU A 314 -27.76 8.08 15.34
CA LEU A 314 -26.83 7.58 14.33
C LEU A 314 -27.55 6.84 13.19
N ALA A 315 -28.55 6.04 13.52
CA ALA A 315 -29.33 5.27 12.55
C ALA A 315 -30.23 6.17 11.69
N GLU A 316 -30.89 7.15 12.29
CA GLU A 316 -31.75 8.10 11.58
C GLU A 316 -30.93 9.05 10.70
N TYR A 317 -29.78 9.50 11.19
CA TYR A 317 -28.87 10.36 10.42
C TYR A 317 -28.33 9.65 9.18
N THR A 318 -27.82 8.42 9.33
CA THR A 318 -27.31 7.64 8.21
C THR A 318 -28.40 7.31 7.19
N SER A 319 -29.62 7.00 7.64
CA SER A 319 -30.77 6.77 6.77
C SER A 319 -31.13 8.03 5.97
N ALA A 320 -31.22 9.18 6.63
CA ALA A 320 -31.52 10.46 5.97
C ALA A 320 -30.43 10.86 4.96
N LEU A 321 -29.15 10.66 5.30
CA LEU A 321 -28.04 10.97 4.41
C LEU A 321 -27.97 10.00 3.22
N THR A 322 -28.36 8.74 3.40
CA THR A 322 -28.52 7.79 2.29
C THR A 322 -29.55 8.26 1.28
N GLU A 323 -30.63 8.88 1.74
CA GLU A 323 -31.65 9.46 0.85
C GLU A 323 -31.13 10.70 0.08
N VAL A 324 -30.27 11.52 0.70
CA VAL A 324 -29.56 12.61 0.00
C VAL A 324 -28.76 12.04 -1.17
N PHE A 325 -27.99 10.97 -0.96
CA PHE A 325 -27.21 10.36 -2.05
C PHE A 325 -28.09 9.87 -3.19
N LYS A 326 -29.21 9.21 -2.88
CA LYS A 326 -30.17 8.75 -3.90
C LYS A 326 -30.72 9.90 -4.74
N ARG A 327 -31.10 11.03 -4.12
CA ARG A 327 -31.57 12.22 -4.85
C ARG A 327 -30.52 12.79 -5.81
N HIS A 328 -29.25 12.66 -5.46
CA HIS A 328 -28.12 13.10 -6.29
C HIS A 328 -27.61 12.03 -7.27
N GLY A 329 -28.30 10.89 -7.39
CA GLY A 329 -27.94 9.81 -8.31
C GLY A 329 -26.60 9.15 -7.95
N THR A 330 -26.30 9.03 -6.67
CA THR A 330 -25.08 8.40 -6.16
C THR A 330 -25.38 7.51 -4.96
N LYS A 331 -24.42 6.68 -4.58
CA LYS A 331 -24.44 5.85 -3.38
C LYS A 331 -23.28 6.26 -2.46
N GLY A 332 -23.54 6.23 -1.15
CA GLY A 332 -22.51 6.41 -0.14
C GLY A 332 -21.84 5.09 0.21
N THR A 333 -20.51 5.08 0.27
CA THR A 333 -19.74 3.99 0.87
C THR A 333 -19.38 4.35 2.31
N TRP A 334 -19.66 3.44 3.25
CA TRP A 334 -19.62 3.70 4.68
C TRP A 334 -18.58 2.85 5.40
N TYR A 335 -17.80 3.53 6.23
CA TYR A 335 -16.96 2.93 7.26
C TYR A 335 -16.94 3.93 8.40
N ALA A 336 -16.98 3.49 9.65
CA ALA A 336 -17.23 4.46 10.72
C ALA A 336 -16.62 4.02 12.04
N HIS A 337 -16.38 5.01 12.88
CA HIS A 337 -16.15 4.81 14.29
C HIS A 337 -17.52 4.85 14.97
N ALA A 338 -18.27 3.77 14.83
CA ALA A 338 -19.65 3.66 15.32
C ALA A 338 -19.72 3.92 16.83
N SER A 339 -18.69 3.54 17.59
CA SER A 339 -18.59 3.79 19.04
C SER A 339 -18.70 5.27 19.46
N VAL A 340 -18.40 6.21 18.56
CA VAL A 340 -18.31 7.65 18.86
C VAL A 340 -19.11 8.48 17.86
N GLY A 341 -20.01 7.82 17.12
CA GLY A 341 -20.95 8.46 16.19
C GLY A 341 -20.29 9.20 15.03
N THR A 342 -19.01 8.96 14.79
CA THR A 342 -18.23 9.62 13.73
C THR A 342 -18.20 8.73 12.50
N LEU A 343 -18.77 9.24 11.42
CA LEU A 343 -18.98 8.51 10.19
C LEU A 343 -17.95 8.90 9.13
N HIS A 344 -17.33 7.91 8.50
CA HIS A 344 -16.63 8.13 7.25
C HIS A 344 -17.51 7.65 6.09
N VAL A 345 -18.09 8.61 5.39
CA VAL A 345 -18.97 8.37 4.26
C VAL A 345 -18.51 9.09 3.01
N ARG A 346 -18.46 8.39 1.90
CA ARG A 346 -17.99 8.94 0.63
C ARG A 346 -19.00 8.67 -0.47
N PRO A 347 -19.65 9.69 -1.04
CA PRO A 347 -20.45 9.49 -2.24
C PRO A 347 -19.56 9.32 -3.45
N ILE A 348 -20.02 8.53 -4.42
CA ILE A 348 -19.31 8.27 -5.66
C ILE A 348 -19.60 9.43 -6.64
N LEU A 349 -18.59 10.21 -7.00
CA LEU A 349 -18.72 11.37 -7.89
C LEU A 349 -17.62 11.34 -8.97
N ASP A 350 -17.96 11.81 -10.18
CA ASP A 350 -16.96 12.11 -11.22
C ASP A 350 -16.52 13.58 -11.10
N MET A 351 -15.38 13.79 -10.44
CA MET A 351 -14.83 15.11 -10.19
C MET A 351 -14.26 15.80 -11.45
N ARG A 352 -14.22 15.13 -12.61
CA ARG A 352 -13.76 15.70 -13.87
C ARG A 352 -14.88 16.41 -14.64
N ARG A 353 -16.14 16.22 -14.22
CA ARG A 353 -17.34 16.77 -14.87
C ARG A 353 -18.14 17.63 -13.88
N ASP A 354 -19.34 17.19 -13.50
CA ASP A 354 -20.26 17.90 -12.60
C ASP A 354 -20.05 17.58 -11.11
N GLY A 355 -19.05 16.75 -10.77
CA GLY A 355 -18.80 16.28 -9.41
C GLY A 355 -18.63 17.39 -8.38
N ALA A 356 -17.95 18.51 -8.72
CA ALA A 356 -17.79 19.64 -7.79
C ALA A 356 -19.13 20.29 -7.41
N LYS A 357 -20.07 20.40 -8.35
CA LYS A 357 -21.41 20.94 -8.10
C LYS A 357 -22.22 20.00 -7.20
N LYS A 358 -22.21 18.70 -7.49
CA LYS A 358 -22.87 17.68 -6.65
C LYS A 358 -22.26 17.63 -5.25
N MET A 359 -20.94 17.73 -5.15
CA MET A 359 -20.20 17.81 -3.89
C MET A 359 -20.72 18.98 -3.03
N ARG A 360 -20.87 20.18 -3.60
CA ARG A 360 -21.43 21.34 -2.91
C ARG A 360 -22.85 21.07 -2.39
N GLN A 361 -23.74 20.61 -3.26
CA GLN A 361 -25.15 20.38 -2.92
C GLN A 361 -25.31 19.30 -1.83
N ILE A 362 -24.57 18.19 -1.95
CA ILE A 362 -24.56 17.15 -0.92
C ILE A 362 -23.98 17.70 0.39
N GLY A 363 -22.93 18.53 0.33
CA GLY A 363 -22.31 19.15 1.52
C GLY A 363 -23.28 20.04 2.28
N GLU A 364 -24.07 20.85 1.57
CA GLU A 364 -25.14 21.70 2.12
C GLU A 364 -26.22 20.87 2.82
N GLU A 365 -26.81 19.87 2.13
CA GLU A 365 -27.82 19.00 2.74
C GLU A 365 -27.28 18.19 3.92
N ALA A 366 -26.04 17.70 3.82
CA ALA A 366 -25.38 17.00 4.93
C ALA A 366 -25.20 17.91 6.14
N SER A 367 -24.85 19.19 5.93
CA SER A 367 -24.70 20.16 7.03
C SER A 367 -26.02 20.38 7.77
N GLU A 368 -27.13 20.54 7.04
CA GLU A 368 -28.46 20.69 7.63
C GLU A 368 -28.85 19.49 8.49
N LEU A 369 -28.55 18.27 8.01
CA LEU A 369 -28.77 17.04 8.77
C LEU A 369 -27.91 17.01 10.04
N VAL A 370 -26.61 17.34 9.95
CA VAL A 370 -25.73 17.41 11.14
C VAL A 370 -26.29 18.37 12.19
N ARG A 371 -26.75 19.56 11.78
CA ARG A 371 -27.38 20.52 12.69
C ARG A 371 -28.67 19.97 13.31
N LYS A 372 -29.53 19.35 12.49
CA LYS A 372 -30.78 18.73 12.96
C LYS A 372 -30.52 17.69 14.05
N PHE A 373 -29.48 16.89 13.89
CA PHE A 373 -29.08 15.86 14.84
C PHE A 373 -28.04 16.33 15.87
N LYS A 374 -27.79 17.64 15.98
CA LYS A 374 -26.91 18.27 16.99
C LYS A 374 -25.46 17.74 16.97
N GLY A 375 -24.98 17.40 15.79
CA GLY A 375 -23.62 16.88 15.57
C GLY A 375 -22.56 17.96 15.34
N ALA A 376 -21.34 17.49 15.12
CA ALA A 376 -20.21 18.27 14.61
C ALA A 376 -19.99 17.96 13.13
N TYR A 377 -19.78 18.99 12.30
CA TYR A 377 -19.51 18.80 10.87
C TYR A 377 -18.10 18.27 10.57
N SER A 378 -17.14 18.54 11.46
CA SER A 378 -15.80 17.94 11.44
C SER A 378 -15.47 17.33 12.80
N GLY A 379 -15.08 16.05 12.78
CA GLY A 379 -14.92 15.16 13.92
C GLY A 379 -13.48 14.74 14.18
N GLU A 380 -12.68 14.51 13.13
CA GLU A 380 -11.33 13.94 13.20
C GLU A 380 -10.34 14.57 12.20
N HIS A 381 -10.77 14.83 10.96
CA HIS A 381 -9.84 15.16 9.87
C HIS A 381 -9.35 16.61 9.87
N GLY A 382 -10.05 17.48 10.59
CA GLY A 382 -9.87 18.93 10.56
C GLY A 382 -10.67 19.60 9.44
N ASP A 383 -10.57 20.92 9.41
CA ASP A 383 -11.27 21.83 8.53
C ASP A 383 -10.56 21.97 7.18
N GLY A 384 -9.28 22.36 7.18
CA GLY A 384 -8.48 22.59 5.99
C GLY A 384 -9.14 23.50 4.94
N LEU A 385 -8.97 23.16 3.65
CA LEU A 385 -9.72 23.82 2.55
C LEU A 385 -11.13 23.32 2.42
N CYS A 386 -11.32 22.02 2.67
CA CYS A 386 -12.54 21.34 2.29
C CYS A 386 -13.70 21.72 3.21
N ARG A 387 -13.41 21.94 4.49
CA ARG A 387 -14.39 22.14 5.54
C ARG A 387 -14.32 23.53 6.21
N GLY A 388 -13.26 24.31 5.99
CA GLY A 388 -13.09 25.64 6.59
C GLY A 388 -14.28 26.59 6.39
N GLU A 389 -14.93 26.59 5.22
CA GLU A 389 -16.13 27.41 4.95
C GLU A 389 -17.26 27.15 5.96
N TRP A 390 -17.32 25.96 6.56
CA TRP A 390 -18.40 25.54 7.45
C TRP A 390 -18.20 25.94 8.92
N ILE A 391 -17.05 26.52 9.29
CA ILE A 391 -16.77 26.92 10.67
C ILE A 391 -17.74 28.03 11.12
N GLU A 392 -17.90 29.07 10.29
CA GLU A 392 -18.86 30.13 10.59
C GLU A 392 -20.30 29.61 10.59
N TRP A 393 -20.62 28.69 9.69
CA TRP A 393 -21.92 28.01 9.71
C TRP A 393 -22.13 27.33 11.07
N GLN A 394 -21.18 26.53 11.56
CA GLN A 394 -21.29 25.74 12.79
C GLN A 394 -21.43 26.62 14.04
N PHE A 395 -20.58 27.63 14.19
CA PHE A 395 -20.45 28.40 15.44
C PHE A 395 -21.09 29.79 15.41
N GLY A 396 -21.47 30.27 14.22
CA GLY A 396 -21.96 31.63 14.02
C GLY A 396 -20.86 32.68 13.91
N SER A 397 -21.23 33.86 13.43
CA SER A 397 -20.30 34.95 13.12
C SER A 397 -19.50 35.45 14.32
N ARG A 398 -20.13 35.56 15.50
CA ARG A 398 -19.46 36.06 16.72
C ARG A 398 -18.28 35.20 17.17
N ILE A 399 -18.45 33.87 17.14
CA ILE A 399 -17.34 32.95 17.47
C ILE A 399 -16.31 32.97 16.34
N ASN A 400 -16.73 33.02 15.07
CA ASN A 400 -15.81 33.12 13.94
C ASN A 400 -14.92 34.37 14.02
N ASP A 401 -15.49 35.51 14.44
CA ASP A 401 -14.74 36.75 14.66
C ASP A 401 -13.78 36.66 15.85
N ALA A 402 -14.09 35.89 16.89
CA ALA A 402 -13.14 35.56 17.94
C ALA A 402 -11.98 34.70 17.42
N PHE A 403 -12.26 33.71 16.55
CA PHE A 403 -11.18 32.95 15.91
C PHE A 403 -10.27 33.84 15.07
N LYS A 404 -10.82 34.81 14.31
CA LYS A 404 -10.02 35.82 13.58
C LYS A 404 -9.10 36.61 14.51
N GLN A 405 -9.64 37.06 15.65
CA GLN A 405 -8.86 37.79 16.65
C GLN A 405 -7.73 36.93 17.25
N ILE A 406 -7.99 35.66 17.56
CA ILE A 406 -6.98 34.70 18.03
C ILE A 406 -5.89 34.51 16.98
N LYS A 407 -6.27 34.29 15.71
CA LYS A 407 -5.34 34.15 14.59
C LYS A 407 -4.47 35.40 14.42
N GLN A 408 -5.04 36.60 14.45
CA GLN A 408 -4.28 37.85 14.35
C GLN A 408 -3.32 38.05 15.54
N HIS A 409 -3.72 37.60 16.74
CA HIS A 409 -2.89 37.74 17.93
C HIS A 409 -1.69 36.78 17.92
N LEU A 410 -1.86 35.53 17.49
CA LEU A 410 -0.79 34.52 17.44
C LEU A 410 0.01 34.51 16.13
N ASP A 411 -0.56 34.98 15.03
CA ASP A 411 0.09 35.13 13.72
C ASP A 411 -0.09 36.56 13.16
N PRO A 412 0.56 37.58 13.77
CA PRO A 412 0.41 38.97 13.35
C PRO A 412 0.92 39.26 11.94
N LEU A 413 1.82 38.43 11.41
CA LEU A 413 2.36 38.55 10.04
C LEU A 413 1.55 37.76 8.99
N ASN A 414 0.54 37.01 9.40
CA ASN A 414 -0.27 36.12 8.56
C ASN A 414 0.54 35.17 7.66
N LEU A 415 1.60 34.56 8.21
CA LEU A 415 2.50 33.66 7.48
C LEU A 415 2.12 32.18 7.63
N LEU A 416 1.37 31.83 8.67
CA LEU A 416 1.13 30.45 9.07
C LEU A 416 -0.17 29.92 8.47
N SER A 417 -0.07 29.11 7.40
CA SER A 417 -1.22 28.47 6.74
C SER A 417 -2.40 29.43 6.44
N PRO A 418 -2.19 30.55 5.71
CA PRO A 418 -3.25 31.51 5.44
C PRO A 418 -4.41 30.90 4.67
N GLN A 419 -5.61 31.46 4.85
CA GLN A 419 -6.86 30.98 4.22
C GLN A 419 -7.21 29.53 4.61
N ARG A 420 -6.92 29.16 5.87
CA ARG A 420 -7.34 27.93 6.55
C ARG A 420 -7.90 28.30 7.90
N ILE A 421 -9.02 27.70 8.27
CA ILE A 421 -9.85 28.07 9.43
C ILE A 421 -10.41 29.49 9.31
N ILE A 422 -9.53 30.48 9.15
CA ILE A 422 -9.86 31.88 8.91
C ILE A 422 -9.79 32.23 7.43
N ASP A 423 -10.83 32.93 6.96
CA ASP A 423 -11.03 33.37 5.59
C ASP A 423 -10.71 32.28 4.54
N PRO A 424 -11.24 31.06 4.70
CA PRO A 424 -10.99 29.98 3.76
C PRO A 424 -11.69 30.25 2.42
N PRO A 425 -11.18 29.72 1.30
CA PRO A 425 -11.90 29.72 0.03
C PRO A 425 -13.16 28.84 0.15
N LYS A 426 -14.05 28.98 -0.83
CA LYS A 426 -15.23 28.10 -0.93
C LYS A 426 -14.80 26.65 -1.15
N MET A 427 -15.56 25.71 -0.58
CA MET A 427 -15.27 24.28 -0.71
C MET A 427 -15.24 23.80 -2.17
N ASP A 428 -15.99 24.46 -3.05
CA ASP A 428 -16.16 24.16 -4.47
C ASP A 428 -15.32 25.05 -5.39
N ASP A 429 -14.28 25.74 -4.86
CA ASP A 429 -13.32 26.47 -5.68
C ASP A 429 -12.46 25.50 -6.52
N THR A 430 -12.87 25.28 -7.76
CA THR A 430 -12.25 24.31 -8.68
C THR A 430 -10.81 24.66 -9.05
N ARG A 431 -10.32 25.88 -8.77
CA ARG A 431 -8.90 26.26 -8.98
C ARG A 431 -7.97 25.53 -8.02
N LEU A 432 -8.48 25.09 -6.87
CA LEU A 432 -7.73 24.34 -5.86
C LEU A 432 -7.90 22.83 -5.99
N MET A 433 -8.79 22.37 -6.88
CA MET A 433 -9.07 20.96 -7.07
C MET A 433 -8.05 20.30 -8.00
N ARG A 434 -7.83 19.00 -7.79
CA ARG A 434 -7.00 18.15 -8.67
C ARG A 434 -7.48 18.17 -10.13
N TYR A 435 -8.80 18.26 -10.31
CA TYR A 435 -9.49 18.31 -11.59
C TYR A 435 -10.12 19.69 -11.74
N GLY A 436 -9.37 20.63 -12.32
CA GLY A 436 -9.88 21.99 -12.58
C GLY A 436 -10.80 22.04 -13.80
N ASN A 437 -11.38 23.22 -14.06
CA ASN A 437 -12.35 23.41 -15.15
C ASN A 437 -11.82 23.07 -16.56
N ASN A 438 -10.50 23.15 -16.76
CA ASN A 438 -9.85 22.85 -18.04
C ASN A 438 -9.27 21.43 -18.07
N TYR A 439 -9.68 20.55 -17.15
CA TYR A 439 -9.18 19.18 -17.09
C TYR A 439 -9.65 18.37 -18.30
N GLN A 440 -8.71 17.96 -19.13
CA GLN A 440 -8.96 17.18 -20.34
C GLN A 440 -7.88 16.12 -20.46
N VAL A 441 -8.26 14.89 -20.79
CA VAL A 441 -7.32 13.83 -21.18
C VAL A 441 -6.97 14.00 -22.66
N ILE A 442 -5.68 13.96 -22.99
CA ILE A 442 -5.23 14.00 -24.39
C ILE A 442 -5.44 12.63 -25.05
N PRO A 443 -5.89 12.57 -26.32
CA PRO A 443 -5.97 11.31 -27.05
C PRO A 443 -4.60 10.67 -27.21
N ILE A 444 -4.48 9.38 -26.89
CA ILE A 444 -3.23 8.64 -27.04
C ILE A 444 -3.52 7.21 -27.47
N LYS A 445 -2.77 6.74 -28.47
CA LYS A 445 -2.79 5.33 -28.87
C LYS A 445 -1.91 4.54 -27.91
N THR A 446 -2.51 3.74 -27.04
CA THR A 446 -1.74 2.92 -26.09
C THR A 446 -1.06 1.75 -26.78
N ALA A 447 0.11 1.36 -26.27
CA ALA A 447 0.84 0.18 -26.74
C ALA A 447 0.36 -1.10 -26.02
N LEU A 448 0.00 -0.97 -24.75
CA LEU A 448 -0.59 -2.05 -23.95
C LEU A 448 -2.12 -1.96 -23.94
N ASP A 449 -2.76 -3.07 -23.60
CA ASP A 449 -4.20 -3.12 -23.37
C ASP A 449 -4.57 -2.58 -21.98
N TRP A 450 -5.30 -1.47 -21.98
CA TRP A 450 -5.86 -0.82 -20.80
C TRP A 450 -7.40 -0.89 -20.76
N SER A 451 -8.03 -1.71 -21.62
CA SER A 451 -9.48 -1.83 -21.76
C SER A 451 -10.21 -2.13 -20.45
N ALA A 452 -9.59 -2.89 -19.54
CA ALA A 452 -10.11 -3.18 -18.21
C ALA A 452 -10.32 -1.94 -17.32
N TRP A 453 -9.67 -0.82 -17.66
CA TRP A 453 -9.85 0.50 -17.05
C TRP A 453 -10.74 1.42 -17.87
N ASN A 454 -10.88 1.14 -19.16
CA ASN A 454 -11.77 1.88 -20.05
C ASN A 454 -13.21 1.40 -19.91
N VAL A 455 -13.82 1.69 -18.77
CA VAL A 455 -15.22 1.37 -18.46
C VAL A 455 -15.94 2.60 -17.93
N HIS A 456 -17.27 2.65 -18.08
CA HIS A 456 -18.12 3.53 -17.30
C HIS A 456 -18.55 2.82 -16.03
N ASN A 457 -18.76 3.59 -14.96
CA ASN A 457 -19.29 3.11 -13.69
C ASN A 457 -20.50 3.97 -13.34
N ASP A 458 -21.63 3.31 -13.06
CA ASP A 458 -22.81 3.98 -12.56
C ASP A 458 -22.62 4.30 -11.05
N PRO A 459 -22.58 5.58 -10.65
CA PRO A 459 -22.35 5.96 -9.26
C PRO A 459 -23.44 5.52 -8.27
N ALA A 460 -24.65 5.19 -8.76
CA ALA A 460 -25.76 4.75 -7.93
C ALA A 460 -25.78 3.23 -7.73
N THR A 461 -25.40 2.46 -8.76
CA THR A 461 -25.46 0.98 -8.75
C THR A 461 -24.10 0.29 -8.65
N GLU A 462 -23.01 1.04 -8.82
CA GLU A 462 -21.62 0.55 -8.92
C GLU A 462 -21.37 -0.40 -10.11
N GLN A 463 -22.36 -0.59 -11.00
CA GLN A 463 -22.22 -1.47 -12.16
C GLN A 463 -21.26 -0.85 -13.18
N THR A 464 -20.32 -1.66 -13.66
CA THR A 464 -19.38 -1.27 -14.71
C THR A 464 -19.80 -1.82 -16.06
N THR A 465 -19.60 -1.04 -17.12
CA THR A 465 -19.75 -1.52 -18.49
C THR A 465 -18.63 -2.51 -18.87
N ALA A 466 -18.78 -3.17 -20.03
CA ALA A 466 -17.76 -4.08 -20.54
C ALA A 466 -16.41 -3.36 -20.78
N PRO A 467 -15.26 -4.04 -20.63
CA PRO A 467 -13.95 -3.49 -20.92
C PRO A 467 -13.87 -2.85 -22.32
N GLY A 468 -13.31 -1.64 -22.41
CA GLY A 468 -13.12 -0.92 -23.67
C GLY A 468 -14.25 0.06 -24.04
N THR A 469 -15.35 0.11 -23.29
CA THR A 469 -16.52 0.95 -23.64
C THR A 469 -16.60 2.28 -22.87
N GLY A 470 -15.60 2.62 -22.05
CA GLY A 470 -15.61 3.79 -21.16
C GLY A 470 -15.24 5.15 -21.76
N GLU A 471 -15.15 5.26 -23.09
CA GLU A 471 -14.88 6.51 -23.85
C GLU A 471 -13.63 7.30 -23.43
N ASP A 472 -12.68 6.69 -22.68
CA ASP A 472 -11.42 7.34 -22.30
C ASP A 472 -10.56 7.57 -23.57
N PRO A 473 -10.16 8.82 -23.89
CA PRO A 473 -9.28 9.11 -25.03
C PRO A 473 -7.91 8.42 -24.95
N SER A 474 -7.51 7.97 -23.77
CA SER A 474 -6.30 7.19 -23.52
C SER A 474 -6.55 5.69 -23.39
N HIS A 475 -7.72 5.22 -23.83
CA HIS A 475 -8.13 3.81 -23.81
C HIS A 475 -8.03 3.14 -22.43
N GLY A 476 -8.20 3.91 -21.36
CA GLY A 476 -8.22 3.45 -19.95
C GLY A 476 -6.95 3.78 -19.16
N LEU A 477 -5.88 4.24 -19.82
CA LEU A 477 -4.62 4.55 -19.14
C LEU A 477 -4.76 5.71 -18.13
N ALA A 478 -5.46 6.78 -18.49
CA ALA A 478 -5.70 7.92 -17.60
C ALA A 478 -6.51 7.48 -16.38
N LYS A 479 -7.59 6.72 -16.57
CA LYS A 479 -8.37 6.12 -15.48
C LYS A 479 -7.52 5.24 -14.56
N ALA A 480 -6.59 4.46 -15.12
CA ALA A 480 -5.66 3.64 -14.34
C ALA A 480 -4.68 4.49 -13.51
N VAL A 481 -4.16 5.59 -14.07
CA VAL A 481 -3.26 6.53 -13.37
C VAL A 481 -4.01 7.29 -12.27
N GLU A 482 -5.25 7.70 -12.53
CA GLU A 482 -6.14 8.41 -11.61
C GLU A 482 -6.58 7.56 -10.42
N MET A 483 -6.38 6.23 -10.47
CA MET A 483 -6.60 5.31 -9.35
C MET A 483 -5.78 5.68 -8.10
N CYS A 484 -4.65 6.37 -8.27
CA CYS A 484 -3.89 6.86 -7.14
C CYS A 484 -4.64 8.00 -6.43
N ASN A 485 -5.00 7.80 -5.16
CA ASN A 485 -5.72 8.76 -4.31
C ASN A 485 -4.82 9.67 -3.44
N ASN A 486 -3.50 9.63 -3.62
CA ASN A 486 -2.51 10.43 -2.86
C ASN A 486 -2.38 10.14 -1.34
N ASN A 487 -2.92 9.03 -0.81
CA ASN A 487 -2.95 8.67 0.63
C ASN A 487 -1.59 8.57 1.37
N GLY A 488 -0.46 8.62 0.66
CA GLY A 488 0.87 8.57 1.25
C GLY A 488 1.33 7.20 1.76
N THR A 489 0.58 6.10 1.55
CA THR A 489 1.00 4.73 1.97
C THR A 489 2.36 4.34 1.38
N CYS A 490 2.70 4.85 0.19
CA CYS A 490 3.99 4.66 -0.44
C CYS A 490 5.18 5.35 0.26
N ARG A 491 4.93 6.15 1.31
CA ARG A 491 5.97 6.74 2.18
C ARG A 491 6.40 5.82 3.32
N LYS A 492 5.69 4.72 3.59
CA LYS A 492 5.98 3.83 4.72
C LYS A 492 7.41 3.24 4.66
N PHE A 493 8.01 3.07 5.83
CA PHE A 493 9.40 2.57 5.99
C PHE A 493 9.49 1.11 6.42
N ASP A 494 8.36 0.41 6.51
CA ASP A 494 8.30 -1.01 6.85
C ASP A 494 9.00 -1.91 5.82
N ALA A 495 9.19 -3.20 6.10
CA ALA A 495 9.88 -4.14 5.21
C ALA A 495 9.13 -4.47 3.89
N GLY A 496 8.02 -3.78 3.56
CA GLY A 496 7.28 -3.98 2.31
C GLY A 496 8.12 -3.79 1.03
N THR A 497 7.59 -4.23 -0.09
CA THR A 497 8.25 -4.14 -1.42
C THR A 497 8.17 -2.72 -2.00
N MET A 498 7.12 -1.96 -1.67
CA MET A 498 6.87 -0.58 -2.15
C MET A 498 7.42 0.49 -1.18
N CYS A 499 8.13 1.56 -1.59
CA CYS A 499 8.82 1.90 -2.84
C CYS A 499 10.32 2.02 -2.54
N PRO A 500 11.22 1.19 -3.10
CA PRO A 500 12.62 1.17 -2.68
C PRO A 500 13.36 2.47 -3.01
N SER A 501 13.05 3.14 -4.13
CA SER A 501 13.70 4.39 -4.52
C SER A 501 13.38 5.56 -3.60
N TYR A 502 12.14 5.70 -3.12
CA TYR A 502 11.82 6.73 -2.13
C TYR A 502 12.48 6.48 -0.77
N ARG A 503 12.62 5.22 -0.35
CA ARG A 503 13.29 4.90 0.93
C ARG A 503 14.74 5.35 0.96
N VAL A 504 15.38 5.34 -0.20
CA VAL A 504 16.75 5.82 -0.39
C VAL A 504 16.78 7.34 -0.58
N THR A 505 16.02 7.86 -1.54
CA THR A 505 16.14 9.27 -1.97
C THR A 505 15.38 10.26 -1.09
N ARG A 506 14.35 9.82 -0.38
CA ARG A 506 13.38 10.64 0.36
C ARG A 506 12.65 11.70 -0.49
N ASP A 507 12.76 11.61 -1.81
CA ASP A 507 12.15 12.54 -2.75
C ASP A 507 10.77 12.04 -3.18
N GLU A 508 9.76 12.90 -2.97
CA GLU A 508 8.37 12.66 -3.32
C GLU A 508 8.16 12.23 -4.77
N LYS A 509 9.01 12.69 -5.71
CA LYS A 509 8.90 12.30 -7.12
C LYS A 509 9.18 10.80 -7.34
N HIS A 510 9.95 10.16 -6.46
CA HIS A 510 10.38 8.76 -6.59
C HIS A 510 9.48 7.72 -5.91
N LEU A 511 8.33 8.13 -5.35
CA LEU A 511 7.31 7.20 -4.83
C LEU A 511 6.11 7.08 -5.78
N THR A 512 5.21 6.13 -5.51
CA THR A 512 4.07 5.82 -6.38
C THR A 512 3.18 7.04 -6.66
N ARG A 513 2.82 7.83 -5.64
CA ARG A 513 1.91 8.97 -5.83
C ARG A 513 2.55 10.12 -6.60
N GLY A 514 3.84 10.39 -6.40
CA GLY A 514 4.61 11.36 -7.19
C GLY A 514 4.57 10.98 -8.68
N ARG A 515 4.95 9.74 -9.00
CA ARG A 515 4.90 9.21 -10.37
C ARG A 515 3.51 9.23 -10.98
N ALA A 516 2.49 8.84 -10.23
CA ALA A 516 1.10 8.87 -10.70
C ALA A 516 0.63 10.30 -10.98
N ASN A 517 1.02 11.29 -10.17
CA ASN A 517 0.71 12.69 -10.45
C ASN A 517 1.46 13.20 -11.68
N THR A 518 2.75 12.88 -11.86
CA THR A 518 3.51 13.24 -13.07
C THR A 518 2.85 12.67 -14.32
N LEU A 519 2.49 11.38 -14.31
CA LEU A 519 1.77 10.73 -15.41
C LEU A 519 0.41 11.38 -15.69
N ARG A 520 -0.35 11.74 -14.65
CA ARG A 520 -1.64 12.44 -14.81
C ARG A 520 -1.43 13.79 -15.48
N LEU A 521 -0.45 14.57 -15.01
CA LEU A 521 -0.15 15.89 -15.59
C LEU A 521 0.28 15.75 -17.07
N ALA A 522 1.06 14.72 -17.41
CA ALA A 522 1.41 14.39 -18.80
C ALA A 522 0.19 14.03 -19.65
N LEU A 523 -0.67 13.12 -19.17
CA LEU A 523 -1.87 12.67 -19.87
C LEU A 523 -2.96 13.74 -20.00
N THR A 524 -2.76 14.91 -19.38
CA THR A 524 -3.71 16.03 -19.40
C THR A 524 -3.11 17.30 -20.01
N GLY A 525 -1.93 17.20 -20.63
CA GLY A 525 -1.24 18.33 -21.26
C GLY A 525 -0.68 19.38 -20.28
N GLN A 526 -0.79 19.16 -18.97
CA GLN A 526 -0.29 20.09 -17.93
C GLN A 526 1.25 20.08 -17.81
N LEU A 527 1.92 19.04 -18.34
CA LEU A 527 3.38 19.04 -18.54
C LEU A 527 3.79 19.45 -19.97
N GLY A 528 2.88 20.02 -20.76
CA GLY A 528 3.15 20.39 -22.15
C GLY A 528 2.72 19.34 -23.17
N ALA A 529 3.05 19.59 -24.44
CA ALA A 529 2.47 18.89 -25.59
C ALA A 529 3.00 17.47 -25.82
N ASP A 530 4.18 17.14 -25.29
CA ASP A 530 4.83 15.83 -25.51
C ASP A 530 4.16 14.68 -24.74
N GLY A 531 3.23 14.99 -23.82
CA GLY A 531 2.49 13.99 -23.06
C GLY A 531 3.42 13.02 -22.33
N LEU A 532 3.24 11.71 -22.56
CA LEU A 532 4.08 10.67 -21.95
C LEU A 532 5.54 10.67 -22.43
N ALA A 533 5.84 11.30 -23.57
CA ALA A 533 7.21 11.47 -24.04
C ALA A 533 7.92 12.65 -23.36
N ASN A 534 7.27 13.41 -22.47
CA ASN A 534 7.94 14.50 -21.77
C ASN A 534 9.12 13.97 -20.90
N PRO A 535 10.32 14.60 -20.94
CA PRO A 535 11.47 14.21 -20.12
C PRO A 535 11.20 14.12 -18.61
N ASP A 536 10.35 14.97 -18.04
CA ASP A 536 9.97 14.97 -16.61
C ASP A 536 9.25 13.66 -16.22
N VAL A 537 8.52 13.05 -17.16
CA VAL A 537 7.90 11.73 -16.97
C VAL A 537 8.98 10.68 -16.80
N MET A 538 10.00 10.71 -17.65
CA MET A 538 11.12 9.77 -17.55
C MET A 538 11.95 10.02 -16.29
N GLU A 539 12.18 11.27 -15.90
CA GLU A 539 12.87 11.59 -14.65
C GLU A 539 12.15 10.99 -13.43
N ALA A 540 10.81 11.15 -13.34
CA ALA A 540 10.04 10.57 -12.25
C ALA A 540 10.05 9.03 -12.24
N LEU A 541 10.12 8.40 -13.42
CA LEU A 541 10.08 6.95 -13.60
C LEU A 541 11.46 6.28 -13.62
N ASP A 542 12.54 7.05 -13.71
CA ASP A 542 13.90 6.56 -13.91
C ASP A 542 14.29 5.55 -12.82
N LEU A 543 14.15 5.97 -11.55
CA LEU A 543 14.42 5.14 -10.37
C LEU A 543 13.30 4.13 -10.03
N CYS A 544 12.31 3.94 -10.90
CA CYS A 544 11.30 2.91 -10.73
C CYS A 544 11.86 1.56 -11.20
N VAL A 545 12.11 0.65 -10.25
CA VAL A 545 12.70 -0.67 -10.51
C VAL A 545 11.72 -1.72 -11.07
N GLY A 546 10.47 -1.35 -11.41
CA GLY A 546 9.50 -2.28 -12.01
C GLY A 546 9.17 -3.51 -11.14
N CYS A 547 9.28 -3.39 -9.82
CA CYS A 547 9.12 -4.50 -8.87
C CYS A 547 7.67 -4.96 -8.66
N LYS A 548 6.68 -4.18 -9.13
CA LYS A 548 5.24 -4.37 -8.87
C LYS A 548 4.84 -4.35 -7.39
N GLY A 549 5.72 -3.90 -6.49
CA GLY A 549 5.36 -3.72 -5.08
C GLY A 549 4.15 -2.80 -4.91
N CYS A 550 4.01 -1.75 -5.73
CA CYS A 550 2.84 -0.88 -5.70
C CYS A 550 1.54 -1.54 -6.16
N LYS A 551 1.59 -2.59 -6.98
CA LYS A 551 0.39 -3.33 -7.39
C LYS A 551 -0.19 -4.16 -6.25
N ARG A 552 0.67 -4.61 -5.32
CA ARG A 552 0.28 -5.44 -4.17
C ARG A 552 0.16 -4.66 -2.87
N ASP A 553 1.19 -3.90 -2.52
CA ASP A 553 1.32 -3.23 -1.23
C ASP A 553 0.55 -1.91 -1.19
N CYS A 554 0.29 -1.28 -2.35
CA CYS A 554 -0.66 -0.17 -2.39
C CYS A 554 -2.05 -0.77 -2.34
N PRO A 555 -2.91 -0.39 -1.39
CA PRO A 555 -4.21 -1.03 -1.32
C PRO A 555 -5.16 -0.53 -2.40
N THR A 556 -4.78 0.53 -3.14
CA THR A 556 -5.45 0.90 -4.40
C THR A 556 -4.89 0.14 -5.61
N GLY A 557 -3.89 -0.75 -5.48
CA GLY A 557 -3.47 -1.63 -6.58
C GLY A 557 -2.77 -0.99 -7.79
N VAL A 558 -2.14 0.18 -7.65
CA VAL A 558 -1.49 0.90 -8.77
C VAL A 558 -0.37 0.07 -9.41
N ASP A 559 -0.49 -0.26 -10.71
CA ASP A 559 0.54 -0.96 -11.49
C ASP A 559 1.53 0.00 -12.16
N MET A 560 2.37 0.64 -11.35
CA MET A 560 3.40 1.58 -11.83
C MET A 560 4.42 0.91 -12.77
N ALA A 561 4.62 -0.40 -12.66
CA ALA A 561 5.53 -1.13 -13.56
C ALA A 561 4.95 -1.17 -14.98
N ARG A 562 3.65 -1.45 -15.12
CA ARG A 562 2.95 -1.39 -16.42
C ARG A 562 2.91 0.03 -16.98
N MET A 563 2.62 1.02 -16.14
CA MET A 563 2.65 2.44 -16.53
C MET A 563 4.04 2.88 -17.01
N LYS A 564 5.13 2.38 -16.38
CA LYS A 564 6.50 2.65 -16.84
C LYS A 564 6.76 2.09 -18.23
N ILE A 565 6.30 0.87 -18.54
CA ILE A 565 6.46 0.26 -19.86
C ILE A 565 5.78 1.12 -20.93
N GLU A 566 4.54 1.55 -20.66
CA GLU A 566 3.78 2.42 -21.56
C GLU A 566 4.49 3.76 -21.76
N ALA A 567 4.86 4.47 -20.70
CA ALA A 567 5.57 5.75 -20.81
C ALA A 567 6.92 5.62 -21.54
N THR A 568 7.68 4.54 -21.26
CA THR A 568 8.95 4.26 -21.94
C THR A 568 8.74 4.00 -23.43
N HIS A 569 7.65 3.32 -23.81
CA HIS A 569 7.31 3.11 -25.22
C HIS A 569 7.12 4.44 -25.94
N HIS A 570 6.31 5.35 -25.39
CA HIS A 570 6.06 6.67 -26.00
C HIS A 570 7.33 7.52 -26.06
N PHE A 571 8.10 7.54 -24.97
CA PHE A 571 9.37 8.26 -24.94
C PHE A 571 10.35 7.75 -26.00
N LYS A 572 10.52 6.43 -26.12
CA LYS A 572 11.45 5.84 -27.11
C LYS A 572 10.92 5.90 -28.54
N ALA A 573 9.61 5.93 -28.75
CA ALA A 573 9.03 6.21 -30.06
C ALA A 573 9.35 7.64 -30.52
N HIS A 574 9.42 8.60 -29.58
CA HIS A 574 9.75 10.00 -29.88
C HIS A 574 11.27 10.24 -30.04
N TYR A 575 12.08 9.79 -29.07
CA TYR A 575 13.53 10.07 -29.03
C TYR A 575 14.42 8.98 -29.65
N GLY A 576 13.85 7.82 -29.98
CA GLY A 576 14.57 6.67 -30.50
C GLY A 576 15.27 5.82 -29.43
N PHE A 577 15.90 4.74 -29.89
CA PHE A 577 16.60 3.78 -29.06
C PHE A 577 18.12 3.98 -29.14
N THR A 578 18.77 4.00 -27.98
CA THR A 578 20.22 4.06 -27.84
C THR A 578 20.87 2.70 -28.16
N LEU A 579 22.20 2.69 -28.31
CA LEU A 579 22.95 1.44 -28.45
C LEU A 579 22.74 0.51 -27.25
N LYS A 580 22.74 1.08 -26.02
CA LYS A 580 22.45 0.35 -24.78
C LYS A 580 21.09 -0.34 -24.85
N ASP A 581 20.05 0.40 -25.23
CA ASP A 581 18.68 -0.15 -25.30
C ASP A 581 18.61 -1.34 -26.26
N ARG A 582 19.27 -1.24 -27.42
CA ARG A 582 19.33 -2.33 -28.40
C ARG A 582 20.15 -3.52 -27.90
N LEU A 583 21.30 -3.27 -27.29
CA LEU A 583 22.16 -4.31 -26.71
C LEU A 583 21.39 -5.14 -25.68
N ILE A 584 20.61 -4.51 -24.81
CA ILE A 584 19.86 -5.21 -23.77
C ILE A 584 18.60 -5.86 -24.34
N ALA A 585 17.81 -5.13 -25.12
CA ALA A 585 16.54 -5.65 -25.63
C ALA A 585 16.73 -6.89 -26.52
N TYR A 586 17.76 -6.87 -27.39
CA TYR A 586 18.05 -7.96 -28.33
C TYR A 586 18.97 -9.05 -27.75
N LEU A 587 19.34 -8.99 -26.46
CA LEU A 587 20.15 -10.01 -25.80
C LEU A 587 19.69 -11.44 -26.10
N PRO A 588 18.39 -11.78 -25.99
CA PRO A 588 17.95 -13.13 -26.28
C PRO A 588 18.19 -13.57 -27.72
N ARG A 589 18.33 -12.65 -28.69
CA ARG A 589 18.56 -13.01 -30.11
C ARG A 589 20.02 -13.28 -30.43
N TYR A 590 20.95 -12.52 -29.86
CA TYR A 590 22.38 -12.70 -30.13
C TYR A 590 23.08 -13.61 -29.12
N ALA A 591 22.43 -13.97 -28.00
CA ALA A 591 22.99 -14.85 -26.97
C ALA A 591 23.62 -16.16 -27.49
N PRO A 592 23.04 -16.90 -28.46
CA PRO A 592 23.65 -18.13 -28.99
C PRO A 592 24.97 -17.89 -29.71
N TRP A 593 25.12 -16.71 -30.30
CA TRP A 593 26.36 -16.31 -30.96
C TRP A 593 27.37 -15.78 -29.94
N ALA A 594 26.93 -14.92 -29.01
CA ALA A 594 27.78 -14.36 -27.97
C ALA A 594 28.39 -15.44 -27.05
N ALA A 595 27.61 -16.46 -26.69
CA ALA A 595 28.07 -17.58 -25.86
C ALA A 595 29.27 -18.33 -26.47
N LYS A 596 29.38 -18.40 -27.81
CA LYS A 596 30.53 -19.01 -28.50
C LYS A 596 31.83 -18.24 -28.29
N PHE A 597 31.74 -16.95 -27.96
CA PHE A 597 32.88 -16.08 -27.67
C PHE A 597 33.03 -15.79 -26.16
N ALA A 598 32.49 -16.66 -25.30
CA ALA A 598 32.48 -16.48 -23.85
C ALA A 598 33.85 -16.11 -23.28
N SER A 599 34.93 -16.79 -23.70
CA SER A 599 36.29 -16.54 -23.22
C SER A 599 36.74 -15.10 -23.46
N VAL A 600 36.36 -14.50 -24.59
CA VAL A 600 36.71 -13.12 -24.97
C VAL A 600 35.80 -12.13 -24.26
N LEU A 601 34.48 -12.35 -24.27
CA LEU A 601 33.52 -11.44 -23.66
C LEU A 601 33.71 -11.32 -22.13
N ASN A 602 34.13 -12.41 -21.48
CA ASN A 602 34.38 -12.43 -20.04
C ASN A 602 35.70 -11.72 -19.65
N LEU A 603 36.62 -11.42 -20.59
CA LEU A 603 37.84 -10.65 -20.29
C LEU A 603 37.53 -9.26 -19.72
N ARG A 604 36.38 -8.69 -20.09
CA ARG A 604 35.91 -7.40 -19.54
C ARG A 604 35.82 -7.45 -18.01
N ASN A 605 35.43 -8.57 -17.42
CA ASN A 605 35.34 -8.71 -15.96
C ASN A 605 36.70 -8.90 -15.29
N GLN A 606 37.74 -9.24 -16.04
CA GLN A 606 39.10 -9.47 -15.52
C GLN A 606 39.98 -8.22 -15.60
N PHE A 607 39.74 -7.34 -16.58
CA PHE A 607 40.57 -6.16 -16.83
C PHE A 607 39.80 -4.84 -16.63
N PRO A 608 40.11 -4.06 -15.57
CA PRO A 608 39.39 -2.81 -15.27
C PRO A 608 39.38 -1.76 -16.39
N TRP A 609 40.41 -1.72 -17.23
CA TRP A 609 40.46 -0.78 -18.36
C TRP A 609 39.47 -1.13 -19.47
N LEU A 610 39.23 -2.43 -19.72
CA LEU A 610 38.17 -2.89 -20.64
C LEU A 610 36.79 -2.53 -20.10
N ALA A 611 36.60 -2.66 -18.78
CA ALA A 611 35.36 -2.26 -18.12
C ALA A 611 35.07 -0.76 -18.28
N LYS A 612 36.09 0.10 -18.16
CA LYS A 612 35.96 1.56 -18.40
C LYS A 612 35.64 1.90 -19.85
N ILE A 613 36.27 1.22 -20.82
CA ILE A 613 35.94 1.40 -22.23
C ILE A 613 34.48 1.00 -22.48
N ALA A 614 34.06 -0.16 -21.99
CA ALA A 614 32.68 -0.63 -22.12
C ALA A 614 31.67 0.34 -21.47
N GLU A 615 31.97 0.89 -20.29
CA GLU A 615 31.16 1.91 -19.63
C GLU A 615 31.00 3.16 -20.51
N SER A 616 32.09 3.69 -21.07
CA SER A 616 32.03 4.88 -21.93
C SER A 616 31.19 4.66 -23.20
N MET A 617 31.14 3.43 -23.71
CA MET A 617 30.40 3.08 -24.94
C MET A 617 28.93 2.73 -24.68
N THR A 618 28.62 2.12 -23.53
CA THR A 618 27.31 1.51 -23.26
C THR A 618 26.55 2.14 -22.09
N GLY A 619 27.22 2.94 -21.24
CA GLY A 619 26.67 3.47 -19.99
C GLY A 619 26.54 2.44 -18.87
N LEU A 620 27.05 1.21 -19.05
CA LEU A 620 27.03 0.15 -18.04
C LEU A 620 28.29 0.21 -17.17
N SER A 621 28.10 0.30 -15.85
CA SER A 621 29.15 0.60 -14.90
C SER A 621 30.33 -0.37 -14.95
N ALA A 622 31.53 0.18 -14.97
CA ALA A 622 32.82 -0.50 -14.82
C ALA A 622 33.02 -1.07 -13.41
N GLN A 623 32.28 -0.56 -12.41
CA GLN A 623 32.38 -0.99 -11.01
C GLN A 623 31.60 -2.29 -10.74
N ARG A 624 30.82 -2.77 -11.72
CA ARG A 624 30.07 -4.03 -11.61
C ARG A 624 30.60 -5.07 -12.56
N SER A 625 30.54 -6.33 -12.12
CA SER A 625 30.73 -7.47 -12.99
C SER A 625 29.54 -7.60 -13.95
N TRP A 626 29.77 -8.05 -15.19
CA TRP A 626 28.70 -8.44 -16.10
C TRP A 626 28.39 -9.93 -15.93
N PRO A 627 27.17 -10.40 -16.28
CA PRO A 627 26.87 -11.83 -16.31
C PRO A 627 27.92 -12.60 -17.11
N THR A 628 28.41 -13.69 -16.51
CA THR A 628 29.51 -14.48 -17.08
C THR A 628 28.96 -15.43 -18.15
N TRP A 629 29.36 -15.23 -19.39
CA TRP A 629 28.98 -16.11 -20.51
C TRP A 629 29.54 -17.52 -20.33
N GLN A 630 28.75 -18.53 -20.70
CA GLN A 630 29.19 -19.92 -20.75
C GLN A 630 29.15 -20.42 -22.20
N SER A 631 30.27 -20.92 -22.73
CA SER A 631 30.28 -21.60 -24.03
C SER A 631 29.63 -22.98 -23.95
N ASP A 632 29.70 -23.60 -22.77
CA ASP A 632 29.09 -24.88 -22.45
C ASP A 632 27.82 -24.67 -21.61
N HIS A 633 26.76 -24.20 -22.27
CA HIS A 633 25.53 -23.73 -21.64
C HIS A 633 24.38 -24.74 -21.80
N PHE A 634 23.23 -24.48 -21.15
CA PHE A 634 22.11 -25.42 -21.10
C PHE A 634 21.60 -25.79 -22.50
N PHE A 635 21.48 -24.82 -23.41
CA PHE A 635 21.02 -25.04 -24.78
C PHE A 635 22.07 -25.61 -25.74
N SER A 636 23.38 -25.61 -25.39
CA SER A 636 24.41 -26.25 -26.23
C SER A 636 24.52 -27.75 -25.98
N LYS A 637 24.02 -28.24 -24.84
CA LYS A 637 24.02 -29.66 -24.47
C LYS A 637 22.70 -30.32 -24.82
N GLN A 638 22.77 -31.59 -25.21
CA GLN A 638 21.58 -32.44 -25.21
C GLN A 638 21.19 -32.74 -23.76
N GLN A 639 20.01 -32.26 -23.36
CA GLN A 639 19.47 -32.47 -22.03
C GLN A 639 18.67 -33.78 -21.98
N ALA A 640 18.66 -34.45 -20.84
CA ALA A 640 17.95 -35.71 -20.62
C ALA A 640 16.42 -35.52 -20.43
N GLY A 641 15.80 -34.59 -21.17
CA GLY A 641 14.34 -34.41 -21.20
C GLY A 641 13.66 -35.37 -22.18
N ILE A 642 12.34 -35.43 -22.12
CA ILE A 642 11.52 -36.22 -23.07
C ILE A 642 10.90 -35.34 -24.17
N SER A 643 10.47 -35.96 -25.25
CA SER A 643 9.84 -35.28 -26.39
C SER A 643 8.46 -34.70 -26.06
N LYS A 644 7.98 -33.80 -26.93
CA LYS A 644 6.64 -33.22 -26.85
C LYS A 644 5.55 -34.29 -26.88
N GLN A 645 5.67 -35.29 -27.74
CA GLN A 645 4.68 -36.37 -27.82
C GLN A 645 4.69 -37.24 -26.55
N GLU A 646 5.87 -37.58 -26.03
CA GLU A 646 6.00 -38.41 -24.83
C GLU A 646 5.40 -37.71 -23.60
N VAL A 647 5.64 -36.40 -23.43
CA VAL A 647 5.14 -35.69 -22.23
C VAL A 647 3.62 -35.54 -22.27
N LEU A 648 3.03 -35.37 -23.46
CA LEU A 648 1.57 -35.29 -23.62
C LEU A 648 0.87 -36.62 -23.29
N LEU A 649 1.61 -37.73 -23.25
CA LEU A 649 1.13 -39.07 -22.94
C LEU A 649 1.58 -39.56 -21.56
N SER A 650 2.42 -38.81 -20.85
CA SER A 650 2.96 -39.21 -19.54
C SER A 650 1.90 -39.13 -18.43
N THR A 651 2.03 -40.01 -17.43
CA THR A 651 1.21 -40.03 -16.22
C THR A 651 1.60 -38.96 -15.19
N LYS A 652 2.84 -38.46 -15.24
CA LYS A 652 3.34 -37.36 -14.39
C LYS A 652 4.06 -36.30 -15.25
N PRO A 653 3.33 -35.59 -16.12
CA PRO A 653 3.95 -34.65 -17.06
C PRO A 653 4.28 -33.31 -16.41
N VAL A 654 5.39 -32.71 -16.82
CA VAL A 654 5.72 -31.31 -16.52
C VAL A 654 6.53 -30.69 -17.66
N VAL A 655 6.29 -29.41 -17.92
CA VAL A 655 7.07 -28.64 -18.90
C VAL A 655 8.01 -27.69 -18.16
N LEU A 656 9.31 -27.77 -18.45
CA LEU A 656 10.30 -26.83 -17.94
C LEU A 656 10.56 -25.74 -18.98
N PHE A 657 10.17 -24.51 -18.67
CA PHE A 657 10.52 -23.31 -19.41
C PHE A 657 11.83 -22.73 -18.85
N VAL A 658 12.91 -22.86 -19.63
CA VAL A 658 14.22 -22.30 -19.29
C VAL A 658 14.35 -20.92 -19.91
N ASP A 659 14.47 -19.89 -19.07
CA ASP A 659 14.64 -18.51 -19.52
C ASP A 659 16.05 -18.24 -20.05
N THR A 660 16.22 -17.11 -20.72
CA THR A 660 17.49 -16.70 -21.34
C THR A 660 18.65 -16.64 -20.33
N PHE A 661 18.41 -16.26 -19.08
CA PHE A 661 19.49 -16.08 -18.11
C PHE A 661 20.01 -17.41 -17.57
N ASN A 662 19.10 -18.25 -17.08
CA ASN A 662 19.47 -19.61 -16.69
C ASN A 662 19.99 -20.43 -17.89
N GLY A 663 19.50 -20.15 -19.10
CA GLY A 663 19.92 -20.85 -20.31
C GLY A 663 21.35 -20.58 -20.80
N PHE A 664 21.87 -19.35 -20.62
CA PHE A 664 23.17 -18.93 -21.17
C PHE A 664 24.21 -18.51 -20.12
N PHE A 665 23.80 -18.06 -18.92
CA PHE A 665 24.71 -17.55 -17.89
C PHE A 665 24.76 -18.42 -16.63
N GLU A 666 23.63 -19.02 -16.23
CA GLU A 666 23.49 -19.78 -14.97
C GLU A 666 22.91 -21.18 -15.19
N SER A 667 23.46 -21.91 -16.16
CA SER A 667 22.95 -23.22 -16.61
C SER A 667 22.89 -24.30 -15.52
N SER A 668 23.69 -24.17 -14.45
CA SER A 668 23.61 -25.05 -13.28
C SER A 668 22.23 -25.04 -12.62
N ASN A 669 21.52 -23.91 -12.63
CA ASN A 669 20.17 -23.81 -12.05
C ASN A 669 19.16 -24.62 -12.87
N ALA A 670 19.21 -24.49 -14.20
CA ALA A 670 18.34 -25.22 -15.11
C ALA A 670 18.57 -26.73 -15.07
N THR A 671 19.84 -27.15 -15.03
CA THR A 671 20.21 -28.57 -14.85
C THR A 671 19.78 -29.10 -13.48
N ALA A 672 19.95 -28.32 -12.41
CA ALA A 672 19.49 -28.70 -11.07
C ALA A 672 17.96 -28.86 -11.01
N ALA A 673 17.21 -27.93 -11.60
CA ALA A 673 15.75 -28.00 -11.65
C ALA A 673 15.26 -29.24 -12.41
N LEU A 674 15.86 -29.54 -13.57
CA LEU A 674 15.57 -30.76 -14.34
C LEU A 674 15.83 -32.00 -13.47
N GLY A 675 16.99 -32.09 -12.83
CA GLY A 675 17.36 -33.20 -11.96
C GLY A 675 16.41 -33.39 -10.78
N VAL A 676 15.99 -32.30 -10.12
CA VAL A 676 15.05 -32.35 -8.99
C VAL A 676 13.66 -32.81 -9.44
N LEU A 677 13.15 -32.32 -10.58
CA LEU A 677 11.86 -32.76 -11.12
C LEU A 677 11.89 -34.25 -11.50
N GLN A 678 12.98 -34.72 -12.08
CA GLN A 678 13.17 -36.14 -12.41
C GLN A 678 13.32 -37.01 -11.16
N ALA A 679 14.06 -36.55 -10.15
CA ALA A 679 14.18 -37.24 -8.85
C ALA A 679 12.83 -37.30 -8.11
N ALA A 680 11.94 -36.35 -8.35
CA ALA A 680 10.55 -36.38 -7.88
C ALA A 680 9.63 -37.31 -8.71
N GLY A 681 10.14 -37.92 -9.79
CA GLY A 681 9.43 -38.87 -10.63
C GLY A 681 8.59 -38.24 -11.75
N TYR A 682 8.83 -36.98 -12.11
CA TYR A 682 8.13 -36.33 -13.22
C TYR A 682 8.83 -36.60 -14.55
N SER A 683 8.01 -36.76 -15.59
CA SER A 683 8.47 -36.77 -16.97
C SER A 683 8.56 -35.33 -17.47
N VAL A 684 9.80 -34.85 -17.67
CA VAL A 684 10.07 -33.44 -17.94
C VAL A 684 10.32 -33.20 -19.43
N HIS A 685 9.49 -32.35 -20.04
CA HIS A 685 9.76 -31.79 -21.37
C HIS A 685 10.36 -30.39 -21.26
N ILE A 686 11.38 -30.09 -22.06
CA ILE A 686 11.99 -28.75 -22.10
C ILE A 686 11.34 -27.96 -23.23
N ALA A 687 10.72 -26.83 -22.88
CA ALA A 687 10.01 -26.00 -23.85
C ALA A 687 10.96 -25.52 -24.97
N SER A 688 10.57 -25.75 -26.23
CA SER A 688 11.35 -25.42 -27.42
C SER A 688 10.44 -25.11 -28.62
N LYS A 689 11.01 -24.52 -29.68
CA LYS A 689 10.31 -24.23 -30.94
C LYS A 689 10.16 -25.52 -31.77
N ASP A 690 8.99 -25.71 -32.39
CA ASP A 690 8.66 -26.91 -33.19
C ASP A 690 9.41 -27.00 -34.55
N ALA A 691 10.04 -25.91 -35.05
CA ALA A 691 10.69 -25.87 -36.37
C ALA A 691 12.19 -25.53 -36.28
N PRO A 692 13.10 -26.38 -36.82
CA PRO A 692 14.52 -26.08 -36.91
C PRO A 692 14.78 -25.15 -38.11
N SER A 693 14.62 -23.84 -37.93
CA SER A 693 15.13 -22.85 -38.89
C SER A 693 16.25 -22.06 -38.24
N GLU A 694 17.49 -22.40 -38.62
CA GLU A 694 18.78 -21.69 -38.55
C GLU A 694 19.21 -20.91 -37.29
N ASN A 695 18.39 -20.81 -36.25
CA ASN A 695 18.77 -20.35 -34.92
C ASN A 695 18.10 -21.26 -33.88
N GLN A 696 18.94 -21.92 -33.08
CA GLN A 696 18.61 -22.97 -32.10
C GLN A 696 17.30 -22.71 -31.33
N GLY A 697 16.43 -23.73 -31.24
CA GLY A 697 15.01 -23.63 -30.88
C GLY A 697 14.65 -23.34 -29.41
N TYR A 698 15.33 -22.41 -28.72
CA TYR A 698 14.92 -21.95 -27.39
C TYR A 698 13.87 -20.82 -27.48
N LEU A 699 13.19 -20.58 -26.35
CA LEU A 699 12.12 -19.58 -26.23
C LEU A 699 12.53 -18.47 -25.24
N CYS A 700 11.90 -17.30 -25.38
CA CYS A 700 12.07 -16.17 -24.46
C CYS A 700 10.71 -15.53 -24.19
N CYS A 701 10.55 -14.93 -23.01
CA CYS A 701 9.31 -14.26 -22.59
C CYS A 701 9.14 -12.82 -23.10
N GLY A 702 10.15 -12.25 -23.77
CA GLY A 702 10.10 -10.87 -24.29
C GLY A 702 10.33 -9.78 -23.24
N ARG A 703 10.67 -10.12 -21.99
CA ARG A 703 10.89 -9.15 -20.90
C ARG A 703 11.95 -8.10 -21.22
N THR A 704 13.02 -8.47 -21.93
CA THR A 704 14.10 -7.54 -22.32
C THR A 704 13.59 -6.45 -23.26
N PHE A 705 12.64 -6.78 -24.16
CA PHE A 705 11.97 -5.81 -25.02
C PHE A 705 11.02 -4.90 -24.22
N LEU A 706 10.21 -5.47 -23.31
CA LEU A 706 9.30 -4.70 -22.46
C LEU A 706 10.03 -3.68 -21.59
N ALA A 707 11.14 -4.07 -20.97
CA ALA A 707 11.94 -3.20 -20.10
C ALA A 707 12.50 -1.97 -20.83
N ASN A 708 12.61 -2.03 -22.16
CA ASN A 708 13.11 -0.94 -23.01
C ASN A 708 11.99 -0.24 -23.81
N GLY A 709 10.70 -0.54 -23.55
CA GLY A 709 9.58 0.07 -24.29
C GLY A 709 9.33 -0.49 -25.71
N MET A 710 10.01 -1.57 -26.10
CA MET A 710 9.83 -2.23 -27.42
C MET A 710 8.62 -3.19 -27.40
N VAL A 711 7.42 -2.66 -27.12
CA VAL A 711 6.20 -3.45 -26.88
C VAL A 711 5.84 -4.39 -28.03
N GLU A 712 5.94 -3.95 -29.29
CA GLU A 712 5.61 -4.81 -30.44
C GLU A 712 6.57 -5.99 -30.59
N LYS A 713 7.87 -5.79 -30.31
CA LYS A 713 8.84 -6.89 -30.29
C LYS A 713 8.62 -7.85 -29.14
N ALA A 714 8.18 -7.33 -27.99
CA ALA A 714 7.73 -8.18 -26.90
C ALA A 714 6.49 -8.99 -27.27
N ARG A 715 5.52 -8.39 -27.97
CA ARG A 715 4.30 -9.05 -28.47
C ARG A 715 4.63 -10.22 -29.39
N GLU A 716 5.47 -10.00 -30.40
CA GLU A 716 5.98 -11.05 -31.31
C GLU A 716 6.61 -12.20 -30.51
N GLN A 717 7.53 -11.88 -29.59
CA GLN A 717 8.28 -12.86 -28.82
C GLN A 717 7.41 -13.65 -27.83
N ALA A 718 6.44 -12.98 -27.19
CA ALA A 718 5.50 -13.59 -26.27
C ALA A 718 4.49 -14.48 -27.01
N GLN A 719 4.06 -14.10 -28.22
CA GLN A 719 3.20 -14.93 -29.06
C GLN A 719 3.87 -16.25 -29.43
N ASP A 720 5.15 -16.22 -29.82
CA ASP A 720 5.95 -17.43 -30.08
C ASP A 720 5.97 -18.37 -28.87
N LEU A 721 6.20 -17.81 -27.68
CA LEU A 721 6.25 -18.56 -26.43
C LEU A 721 4.87 -19.14 -26.09
N VAL A 722 3.81 -18.35 -26.16
CA VAL A 722 2.43 -18.80 -25.91
C VAL A 722 2.03 -19.92 -26.87
N ASN A 723 2.34 -19.78 -28.17
CA ASN A 723 2.03 -20.80 -29.16
C ASN A 723 2.75 -22.13 -28.88
N ALA A 724 4.03 -22.07 -28.49
CA ALA A 724 4.79 -23.27 -28.14
C ALA A 724 4.27 -23.95 -26.87
N LEU A 725 3.74 -23.17 -25.90
CA LEU A 725 3.26 -23.68 -24.61
C LEU A 725 1.79 -24.11 -24.61
N LEU A 726 0.98 -23.58 -25.54
CA LEU A 726 -0.46 -23.78 -25.58
C LEU A 726 -0.90 -25.26 -25.57
N PRO A 727 -0.27 -26.19 -26.33
CA PRO A 727 -0.68 -27.59 -26.32
C PRO A 727 -0.60 -28.25 -24.93
N PHE A 728 0.34 -27.80 -24.08
CA PHE A 728 0.52 -28.33 -22.73
C PHE A 728 -0.51 -27.73 -21.77
N ALA A 729 -0.75 -26.43 -21.87
CA ALA A 729 -1.79 -25.74 -21.09
C ALA A 729 -3.19 -26.32 -21.38
N GLN A 730 -3.51 -26.64 -22.64
CA GLN A 730 -4.75 -27.31 -23.02
C GLN A 730 -4.94 -28.69 -22.37
N LYS A 731 -3.84 -29.36 -21.99
CA LYS A 731 -3.86 -30.64 -21.26
C LYS A 731 -3.77 -30.47 -19.74
N GLY A 732 -3.76 -29.23 -19.24
CA GLY A 732 -3.60 -28.93 -17.82
C GLY A 732 -2.20 -29.21 -17.28
N ILE A 733 -1.20 -29.37 -18.15
CA ILE A 733 0.18 -29.67 -17.74
C ILE A 733 0.83 -28.39 -17.21
N ALA A 734 1.45 -28.47 -16.03
CA ALA A 734 2.15 -27.34 -15.42
C ALA A 734 3.36 -26.91 -16.25
N ILE A 735 3.49 -25.59 -16.43
CA ILE A 735 4.61 -24.92 -17.10
C ILE A 735 5.46 -24.27 -16.02
N VAL A 736 6.59 -24.90 -15.72
CA VAL A 736 7.48 -24.55 -14.63
C VAL A 736 8.60 -23.64 -15.11
N GLY A 737 8.79 -22.49 -14.47
CA GLY A 737 9.91 -21.57 -14.73
C GLY A 737 10.76 -21.26 -13.51
N LEU A 738 11.98 -20.78 -13.76
CA LEU A 738 13.01 -20.52 -12.73
C LEU A 738 13.14 -19.03 -12.40
N GLU A 739 13.48 -18.20 -13.39
CA GLU A 739 13.61 -16.75 -13.18
C GLU A 739 12.23 -16.11 -12.95
N PRO A 740 11.97 -15.54 -11.75
CA PRO A 740 10.63 -15.06 -11.44
C PRO A 740 10.14 -13.93 -12.35
N SER A 741 11.03 -13.01 -12.74
CA SER A 741 10.66 -11.92 -13.64
C SER A 741 10.27 -12.41 -15.04
N CYS A 742 10.87 -13.51 -15.49
CA CYS A 742 10.59 -14.09 -16.80
C CYS A 742 9.29 -14.89 -16.80
N LEU A 743 9.10 -15.81 -15.86
CA LEU A 743 7.89 -16.63 -15.84
C LEU A 743 6.64 -15.79 -15.53
N LEU A 744 6.72 -14.90 -14.54
CA LEU A 744 5.55 -14.11 -14.12
C LEU A 744 5.11 -13.07 -15.19
N THR A 745 5.94 -12.83 -16.21
CA THR A 745 5.52 -12.11 -17.43
C THR A 745 4.37 -12.82 -18.15
N LEU A 746 4.32 -14.16 -18.13
CA LEU A 746 3.19 -14.93 -18.69
C LEU A 746 1.89 -14.72 -17.90
N ARG A 747 1.98 -14.42 -16.60
CA ARG A 747 0.83 -14.23 -15.70
C ARG A 747 0.31 -12.80 -15.65
N ASP A 748 1.02 -11.83 -16.22
CA ASP A 748 0.66 -10.42 -16.10
C ASP A 748 0.85 -9.64 -17.40
N GLU A 749 2.09 -9.37 -17.83
CA GLU A 749 2.30 -8.55 -19.02
C GLU A 749 1.79 -9.23 -20.30
N ALA A 750 1.91 -10.54 -20.45
CA ALA A 750 1.39 -11.26 -21.62
C ALA A 750 -0.12 -11.08 -21.83
N LEU A 751 -0.88 -10.90 -20.74
CA LEU A 751 -2.33 -10.70 -20.77
C LEU A 751 -2.74 -9.33 -21.30
N VAL A 752 -1.82 -8.35 -21.31
CA VAL A 752 -2.09 -7.00 -21.84
C VAL A 752 -1.34 -6.69 -23.13
N LEU A 753 -0.79 -7.73 -23.79
CA LEU A 753 -0.20 -7.65 -25.11
C LEU A 753 -1.20 -8.01 -26.23
N GLY A 754 -2.48 -8.23 -25.91
CA GLY A 754 -3.52 -8.55 -26.89
C GLY A 754 -3.33 -9.93 -27.54
N LEU A 755 -2.83 -10.91 -26.79
CA LEU A 755 -2.57 -12.29 -27.26
C LEU A 755 -3.81 -13.22 -27.13
N GLY A 756 -4.90 -12.70 -26.58
CA GLY A 756 -6.19 -13.39 -26.47
C GLY A 756 -6.22 -14.60 -25.53
N ALA A 757 -7.24 -15.45 -25.71
CA ALA A 757 -7.55 -16.58 -24.82
C ALA A 757 -6.41 -17.60 -24.68
N SER A 758 -5.54 -17.73 -25.70
CA SER A 758 -4.37 -18.61 -25.61
C SER A 758 -3.40 -18.18 -24.52
N ALA A 759 -3.17 -16.88 -24.35
CA ALA A 759 -2.31 -16.36 -23.29
C ALA A 759 -2.98 -16.50 -21.92
N GLU A 760 -4.30 -16.28 -21.83
CA GLU A 760 -5.07 -16.49 -20.60
C GLU A 760 -4.94 -17.94 -20.12
N LEU A 761 -5.15 -18.91 -21.02
CA LEU A 761 -5.01 -20.33 -20.68
C LEU A 761 -3.59 -20.69 -20.26
N VAL A 762 -2.56 -20.27 -21.01
CA VAL A 762 -1.16 -20.51 -20.65
C VAL A 762 -0.82 -19.89 -19.29
N SER A 763 -1.33 -18.70 -18.99
CA SER A 763 -1.07 -18.00 -17.73
C SER A 763 -1.56 -18.77 -16.50
N GLN A 764 -2.66 -19.52 -16.62
CA GLN A 764 -3.23 -20.32 -15.53
C GLN A 764 -2.37 -21.53 -15.17
N HIS A 765 -1.53 -21.99 -16.10
CA HIS A 765 -0.65 -23.14 -15.92
C HIS A 765 0.83 -22.76 -15.74
N ALA A 766 1.18 -21.47 -15.85
CA ALA A 766 2.52 -20.97 -15.61
C ALA A 766 2.78 -20.81 -14.09
N VAL A 767 3.66 -21.64 -13.53
CA VAL A 767 3.97 -21.69 -12.09
C VAL A 767 5.47 -21.69 -11.83
N LEU A 768 5.92 -20.99 -10.79
CA LEU A 768 7.34 -21.05 -10.43
C LEU A 768 7.71 -22.45 -9.96
N PHE A 769 8.98 -22.80 -10.08
CA PHE A 769 9.50 -24.09 -9.62
C PHE A 769 9.13 -24.38 -8.16
N GLU A 770 9.25 -23.39 -7.28
CA GLU A 770 8.89 -23.53 -5.87
C GLU A 770 7.37 -23.63 -5.67
N GLU A 771 6.59 -22.88 -6.47
CA GLU A 771 5.13 -22.92 -6.44
C GLU A 771 4.59 -24.30 -6.85
N PHE A 772 5.19 -24.90 -7.89
CA PHE A 772 4.87 -26.24 -8.35
C PHE A 772 5.19 -27.29 -7.27
N LEU A 773 6.41 -27.29 -6.73
CA LEU A 773 6.82 -28.26 -5.71
C LEU A 773 6.00 -28.12 -4.42
N ALA A 774 5.70 -26.90 -3.97
CA ALA A 774 4.85 -26.68 -2.80
C ALA A 774 3.44 -27.26 -3.00
N THR A 775 2.87 -27.09 -4.19
CA THR A 775 1.54 -27.60 -4.54
C THR A 775 1.54 -29.13 -4.57
N GLU A 776 2.52 -29.73 -5.24
CA GLU A 776 2.62 -31.19 -5.32
C GLU A 776 2.96 -31.83 -3.97
N PHE A 777 3.71 -31.14 -3.10
CA PHE A 777 3.93 -31.56 -1.72
C PHE A 777 2.63 -31.61 -0.92
N LYS A 778 1.82 -30.55 -1.00
CA LYS A 778 0.50 -30.50 -0.32
C LYS A 778 -0.45 -31.57 -0.85
N ALA A 779 -0.29 -31.98 -2.11
CA ALA A 779 -1.02 -33.09 -2.71
C ALA A 779 -0.44 -34.49 -2.37
N GLY A 780 0.62 -34.58 -1.54
CA GLY A 780 1.23 -35.86 -1.14
C GLY A 780 2.05 -36.55 -2.23
N LYS A 781 2.47 -35.83 -3.29
CA LYS A 781 3.11 -36.42 -4.47
C LYS A 781 4.64 -36.39 -4.45
N LEU A 782 5.25 -35.73 -3.45
CA LEU A 782 6.70 -35.54 -3.34
C LEU A 782 7.38 -36.45 -2.30
N GLU A 783 6.74 -37.53 -1.84
CA GLU A 783 7.34 -38.43 -0.84
C GLU A 783 8.66 -39.04 -1.31
N VAL A 784 8.76 -39.43 -2.59
CA VAL A 784 10.00 -39.96 -3.17
C VAL A 784 11.12 -38.92 -3.12
N LEU A 785 10.83 -37.67 -3.48
CA LEU A 785 11.80 -36.59 -3.41
C LEU A 785 12.27 -36.38 -1.96
N LYS A 786 11.33 -36.30 -1.02
CA LYS A 786 11.60 -36.04 0.40
C LYS A 786 12.49 -37.12 1.03
N GLN A 787 12.26 -38.39 0.70
CA GLN A 787 13.08 -39.51 1.16
C GLN A 787 14.51 -39.46 0.61
N ASN A 788 14.69 -38.82 -0.54
CA ASN A 788 15.98 -38.70 -1.22
C ASN A 788 16.77 -37.43 -0.86
N LEU A 789 16.29 -36.62 0.10
CA LEU A 789 16.98 -35.41 0.56
C LEU A 789 17.81 -35.67 1.82
N LYS A 790 19.09 -35.27 1.76
CA LYS A 790 20.00 -35.20 2.90
C LYS A 790 19.61 -34.05 3.84
N PRO A 791 19.89 -34.16 5.15
CA PRO A 791 19.64 -33.07 6.07
C PRO A 791 20.50 -31.84 5.79
N ALA A 792 19.97 -30.64 6.08
CA ALA A 792 20.74 -29.41 6.07
C ALA A 792 21.74 -29.37 7.24
N GLU A 793 22.97 -28.95 6.93
CA GLU A 793 24.06 -28.81 7.91
C GLU A 793 24.31 -27.36 8.34
N LYS A 794 23.75 -26.40 7.58
CA LYS A 794 23.96 -24.96 7.77
C LYS A 794 22.62 -24.24 7.81
N ASP A 795 22.58 -23.11 8.51
CA ASP A 795 21.44 -22.19 8.45
C ASP A 795 21.23 -21.67 7.03
N ILE A 796 19.97 -21.36 6.69
CA ILE A 796 19.59 -20.91 5.35
C ILE A 796 18.97 -19.53 5.46
N LEU A 797 19.58 -18.56 4.77
CA LEU A 797 19.04 -17.23 4.60
C LEU A 797 18.34 -17.13 3.25
N LEU A 798 17.07 -16.72 3.24
CA LEU A 798 16.29 -16.56 2.02
C LEU A 798 16.05 -15.08 1.71
N HIS A 799 16.47 -14.62 0.54
CA HIS A 799 16.02 -13.37 -0.05
C HIS A 799 14.96 -13.61 -1.13
N GLY A 800 13.74 -13.17 -0.87
CA GLY A 800 12.65 -13.24 -1.85
C GLY A 800 12.81 -12.26 -3.01
N HIS A 801 12.68 -12.75 -4.24
CA HIS A 801 12.65 -11.90 -5.42
C HIS A 801 11.47 -10.92 -5.37
N CYS A 802 11.66 -9.69 -5.85
CA CYS A 802 10.62 -8.66 -5.76
C CYS A 802 9.31 -9.06 -6.47
N HIS A 803 9.37 -9.83 -7.56
CA HIS A 803 8.18 -10.39 -8.20
C HIS A 803 7.56 -11.55 -7.40
N GLN A 804 8.35 -12.43 -6.77
CA GLN A 804 7.79 -13.45 -5.87
C GLN A 804 7.02 -12.80 -4.70
N LYS A 805 7.56 -11.71 -4.15
CA LYS A 805 6.89 -10.89 -3.12
C LYS A 805 5.60 -10.26 -3.66
N ALA A 806 5.66 -9.62 -4.83
CA ALA A 806 4.50 -8.98 -5.47
C ALA A 806 3.37 -9.98 -5.84
N PHE A 807 3.68 -11.25 -6.08
CA PHE A 807 2.69 -12.30 -6.34
C PHE A 807 2.37 -13.15 -5.10
N GLY A 808 3.08 -12.96 -3.99
CA GLY A 808 2.76 -13.59 -2.70
C GLY A 808 3.22 -15.02 -2.57
N LEU A 809 4.29 -15.35 -3.26
CA LEU A 809 4.77 -16.72 -3.41
C LEU A 809 5.80 -17.07 -2.32
N MET A 810 6.21 -16.11 -1.48
CA MET A 810 7.23 -16.35 -0.45
C MET A 810 6.89 -17.46 0.55
N PRO A 811 5.64 -17.63 1.03
CA PRO A 811 5.30 -18.78 1.87
C PRO A 811 5.57 -20.12 1.17
N LEU A 812 5.34 -20.21 -0.14
CA LEU A 812 5.57 -21.44 -0.91
C LEU A 812 7.07 -21.74 -1.05
N VAL A 813 7.90 -20.70 -1.22
CA VAL A 813 9.36 -20.86 -1.24
C VAL A 813 9.87 -21.41 0.10
N LEU A 814 9.35 -20.88 1.22
CA LEU A 814 9.68 -21.39 2.55
C LEU A 814 9.21 -22.84 2.76
N ASP A 815 8.00 -23.18 2.30
CA ASP A 815 7.46 -24.55 2.37
C ASP A 815 8.38 -25.54 1.63
N VAL A 816 8.88 -25.17 0.45
CA VAL A 816 9.79 -26.01 -0.35
C VAL A 816 11.15 -26.19 0.31
N ILE A 817 11.75 -25.13 0.86
CA ILE A 817 13.04 -25.26 1.56
C ILE A 817 12.91 -26.15 2.80
N LYS A 818 11.77 -26.10 3.50
CA LYS A 818 11.46 -26.97 4.64
C LYS A 818 11.27 -28.45 4.29
N LEU A 819 11.23 -28.82 2.99
CA LEU A 819 11.29 -30.22 2.58
C LEU A 819 12.65 -30.85 2.89
N ILE A 820 13.71 -30.04 2.94
CA ILE A 820 15.04 -30.49 3.31
C ILE A 820 15.03 -30.81 4.82
N PRO A 821 15.37 -32.03 5.24
CA PRO A 821 15.38 -32.38 6.66
C PRO A 821 16.28 -31.43 7.47
N LYS A 822 15.83 -31.03 8.67
CA LYS A 822 16.53 -30.08 9.55
C LYS A 822 16.75 -28.66 8.99
N ALA A 823 16.22 -28.32 7.81
CA ALA A 823 16.30 -26.95 7.31
C ALA A 823 15.46 -25.99 8.17
N ASN A 824 16.07 -24.87 8.55
CA ASN A 824 15.41 -23.77 9.26
C ASN A 824 15.59 -22.46 8.47
N PRO A 825 14.86 -22.26 7.37
CA PRO A 825 15.03 -21.08 6.53
C PRO A 825 14.55 -19.81 7.23
N GLN A 826 15.40 -18.79 7.26
CA GLN A 826 15.11 -17.45 7.76
C GLN A 826 14.88 -16.51 6.57
N LEU A 827 13.70 -15.91 6.48
CA LEU A 827 13.39 -14.91 5.46
C LEU A 827 14.05 -13.57 5.83
N ILE A 828 14.83 -13.01 4.91
CA ILE A 828 15.38 -11.65 5.05
C ILE A 828 14.28 -10.64 4.70
N GLU A 829 13.78 -9.94 5.73
CA GLU A 829 12.83 -8.83 5.61
C GLU A 829 13.45 -7.66 4.83
N SER A 830 13.19 -7.64 3.53
CA SER A 830 13.85 -6.75 2.56
C SER A 830 12.89 -6.35 1.45
N SER A 831 13.02 -5.13 0.94
CA SER A 831 12.17 -4.62 -0.14
C SER A 831 12.60 -5.14 -1.52
N CYS A 832 13.80 -4.80 -1.94
CA CYS A 832 14.40 -5.12 -3.24
C CYS A 832 15.91 -5.29 -3.08
N CYS A 833 16.53 -6.09 -3.95
CA CYS A 833 17.99 -6.15 -4.06
C CYS A 833 18.60 -4.91 -4.73
N GLY A 834 17.81 -4.00 -5.30
CA GLY A 834 18.31 -2.81 -5.97
C GLY A 834 18.81 -3.01 -7.41
N MET A 835 18.86 -4.24 -7.93
CA MET A 835 19.35 -4.50 -9.30
C MET A 835 18.30 -4.39 -10.40
N ALA A 836 17.17 -5.08 -10.23
CA ALA A 836 16.02 -5.06 -11.14
C ALA A 836 16.35 -5.06 -12.65
N GLY A 837 16.97 -6.14 -13.13
CA GLY A 837 17.39 -6.24 -14.53
C GLY A 837 18.59 -5.33 -14.79
N ILE A 838 18.49 -4.44 -15.78
CA ILE A 838 19.60 -3.57 -16.18
C ILE A 838 19.84 -2.40 -15.21
N PHE A 839 18.83 -1.99 -14.43
CA PHE A 839 18.87 -0.78 -13.61
C PHE A 839 20.13 -0.68 -12.76
N GLY A 840 20.46 -1.72 -11.98
CA GLY A 840 21.65 -1.68 -11.14
C GLY A 840 22.97 -1.69 -11.90
N TYR A 841 23.00 -2.16 -13.16
CA TYR A 841 24.19 -2.13 -14.01
C TYR A 841 24.47 -0.75 -14.62
N GLU A 842 23.51 0.17 -14.64
CA GLU A 842 23.72 1.50 -15.21
C GLU A 842 24.62 2.35 -14.32
N ALA A 843 25.61 3.02 -14.92
CA ALA A 843 26.53 3.88 -14.18
C ALA A 843 25.80 5.00 -13.42
N SER A 844 24.73 5.55 -14.01
CA SER A 844 23.88 6.58 -13.39
C SER A 844 23.03 6.09 -12.22
N HIS A 845 22.84 4.78 -12.06
CA HIS A 845 21.96 4.20 -11.03
C HIS A 845 22.72 3.40 -9.97
N LEU A 846 24.03 3.21 -10.14
CA LEU A 846 24.86 2.37 -9.28
C LEU A 846 24.71 2.70 -7.78
N ASP A 847 24.84 3.99 -7.43
CA ASP A 847 24.80 4.43 -6.04
C ASP A 847 23.44 4.15 -5.40
N VAL A 848 22.35 4.51 -6.09
CA VAL A 848 20.98 4.25 -5.62
C VAL A 848 20.71 2.75 -5.52
N SER A 849 21.20 1.96 -6.48
CA SER A 849 21.09 0.50 -6.48
C SER A 849 21.76 -0.11 -5.25
N MET A 850 22.98 0.31 -4.91
CA MET A 850 23.68 -0.13 -3.71
C MET A 850 22.97 0.32 -2.43
N GLN A 851 22.54 1.59 -2.36
CA GLN A 851 21.81 2.10 -1.21
C GLN A 851 20.51 1.32 -0.96
N MET A 852 19.78 0.89 -2.01
CA MET A 852 18.59 0.04 -1.85
C MET A 852 18.94 -1.30 -1.19
N ALA A 853 20.04 -1.93 -1.59
CA ALA A 853 20.47 -3.22 -1.04
C ALA A 853 21.00 -3.10 0.39
N GLU A 854 21.65 -1.99 0.72
CA GLU A 854 22.18 -1.69 2.06
C GLU A 854 21.09 -1.36 3.10
N LEU A 855 19.84 -1.11 2.68
CA LEU A 855 18.76 -0.87 3.64
C LEU A 855 18.50 -2.07 4.57
N SER A 856 18.62 -3.30 4.07
CA SER A 856 18.44 -4.50 4.90
C SER A 856 19.06 -5.78 4.35
N LEU A 857 19.13 -5.95 3.02
CA LEU A 857 19.60 -7.20 2.40
C LEU A 857 21.08 -7.48 2.70
N LEU A 858 21.96 -6.56 2.30
CA LEU A 858 23.41 -6.78 2.45
C LEU A 858 23.83 -6.84 3.93
N PRO A 859 23.32 -5.98 4.84
CA PRO A 859 23.59 -6.11 6.27
C PRO A 859 23.18 -7.47 6.85
N ALA A 860 21.98 -7.98 6.52
CA ALA A 860 21.51 -9.26 7.03
C ALA A 860 22.39 -10.43 6.60
N ILE A 861 22.87 -10.41 5.35
CA ILE A 861 23.79 -11.44 4.83
C ILE A 861 25.15 -11.37 5.51
N ARG A 862 25.71 -10.17 5.72
CA ARG A 862 27.00 -9.99 6.39
C ARG A 862 26.97 -10.44 7.86
N GLN A 863 25.82 -10.32 8.53
CA GLN A 863 25.64 -10.76 9.91
C GLN A 863 25.64 -12.29 10.10
N GLN A 864 25.44 -13.07 9.02
CA GLN A 864 25.50 -14.54 9.06
C GLN A 864 26.48 -15.07 8.00
N PRO A 865 27.79 -15.04 8.28
CA PRO A 865 28.83 -15.41 7.31
C PRO A 865 28.78 -16.89 6.89
N ASP A 866 28.29 -17.77 7.76
CA ASP A 866 28.31 -19.23 7.52
C ASP A 866 27.03 -19.78 6.88
N ALA A 867 25.95 -18.98 6.87
CA ALA A 867 24.66 -19.40 6.33
C ALA A 867 24.69 -19.59 4.80
N ILE A 868 23.90 -20.53 4.28
CA ILE A 868 23.65 -20.65 2.84
C ILE A 868 22.69 -19.53 2.44
N VAL A 869 23.09 -18.69 1.49
CA VAL A 869 22.24 -17.62 0.97
C VAL A 869 21.47 -18.11 -0.24
N VAL A 870 20.15 -17.96 -0.21
CA VAL A 870 19.24 -18.40 -1.27
C VAL A 870 18.53 -17.20 -1.88
N ALA A 871 18.57 -17.09 -3.20
CA ALA A 871 17.84 -16.09 -3.97
C ALA A 871 17.57 -16.62 -5.38
N ASP A 872 16.31 -16.60 -5.84
CA ASP A 872 15.92 -17.21 -7.13
C ASP A 872 16.13 -16.28 -8.34
N GLY A 873 16.18 -14.97 -8.13
CA GLY A 873 16.45 -14.02 -9.21
C GLY A 873 17.93 -13.85 -9.55
N THR A 874 18.25 -13.92 -10.84
CA THR A 874 19.61 -13.75 -11.40
C THR A 874 20.26 -12.43 -10.96
N SER A 875 19.49 -11.35 -11.05
CA SER A 875 19.95 -10.02 -10.64
C SER A 875 20.16 -9.91 -9.12
N CYS A 876 19.39 -10.65 -8.32
CA CYS A 876 19.55 -10.64 -6.86
C CYS A 876 20.86 -11.34 -6.46
N ARG A 877 21.16 -12.49 -7.07
CA ARG A 877 22.44 -13.19 -6.84
C ARG A 877 23.64 -12.34 -7.22
N HIS A 878 23.59 -11.65 -8.37
CA HIS A 878 24.65 -10.70 -8.75
C HIS A 878 24.82 -9.58 -7.73
N GLN A 879 23.75 -8.98 -7.22
CA GLN A 879 23.87 -7.95 -6.18
C GLN A 879 24.56 -8.47 -4.92
N ILE A 880 24.19 -9.68 -4.49
CA ILE A 880 24.73 -10.27 -3.27
C ILE A 880 26.22 -10.59 -3.45
N ALA A 881 26.60 -11.10 -4.64
CA ALA A 881 27.99 -11.35 -4.99
C ALA A 881 28.81 -10.05 -4.99
N ASP A 882 28.39 -9.02 -5.72
CA ASP A 882 29.13 -7.76 -5.83
C ASP A 882 29.12 -6.97 -4.49
N GLY A 883 27.98 -6.95 -3.78
CA GLY A 883 27.77 -6.08 -2.62
C GLY A 883 28.16 -6.70 -1.28
N ALA A 884 28.02 -8.01 -1.10
CA ALA A 884 28.38 -8.71 0.14
C ALA A 884 29.59 -9.64 -0.01
N ALA A 885 30.14 -9.82 -1.23
CA ALA A 885 31.19 -10.81 -1.52
C ALA A 885 30.79 -12.23 -1.08
N ARG A 886 29.51 -12.57 -1.29
CA ARG A 886 28.92 -13.87 -0.92
C ARG A 886 28.24 -14.50 -2.12
N GLU A 887 28.39 -15.82 -2.25
CA GLU A 887 27.64 -16.59 -3.24
C GLU A 887 26.22 -16.84 -2.74
N ALA A 888 25.23 -16.55 -3.59
CA ALA A 888 23.85 -16.92 -3.36
C ALA A 888 23.40 -17.92 -4.43
N ILE A 889 22.63 -18.94 -4.03
CA ILE A 889 22.18 -20.02 -4.91
C ILE A 889 20.67 -19.99 -5.11
N HIS A 890 20.19 -20.58 -6.21
CA HIS A 890 18.76 -20.79 -6.45
C HIS A 890 18.23 -21.97 -5.63
N VAL A 891 16.95 -21.95 -5.24
CA VAL A 891 16.28 -23.10 -4.58
C VAL A 891 16.46 -24.43 -5.32
N ALA A 892 16.42 -24.44 -6.66
CA ALA A 892 16.67 -25.65 -7.45
C ALA A 892 18.06 -26.24 -7.18
N LYS A 893 19.09 -25.39 -7.10
CA LYS A 893 20.46 -25.81 -6.79
C LYS A 893 20.57 -26.30 -5.34
N LEU A 894 19.95 -25.58 -4.40
CA LEU A 894 19.88 -25.99 -3.00
C LEU A 894 19.31 -27.41 -2.85
N LEU A 895 18.15 -27.69 -3.46
CA LEU A 895 17.54 -29.02 -3.43
C LEU A 895 18.44 -30.07 -4.10
N SER A 896 18.99 -29.76 -5.27
CA SER A 896 19.89 -30.66 -5.99
C SER A 896 21.13 -31.03 -5.19
N ASP A 897 21.69 -30.11 -4.41
CA ASP A 897 22.86 -30.38 -3.56
C ASP A 897 22.54 -31.30 -2.37
N HIS A 898 21.27 -31.32 -1.96
CA HIS A 898 20.78 -32.22 -0.92
C HIS A 898 20.28 -33.55 -1.48
N LEU A 899 20.18 -33.76 -2.80
CA LEU A 899 19.83 -35.08 -3.33
C LEU A 899 20.89 -36.13 -2.98
N LEU A 900 20.45 -37.32 -2.57
CA LEU A 900 21.29 -38.52 -2.54
C LEU A 900 21.75 -38.79 -3.98
N ARG A 901 23.06 -38.65 -4.24
CA ARG A 901 23.63 -39.09 -5.52
C ARG A 901 23.48 -40.61 -5.58
N HIS A 902 22.76 -41.10 -6.59
CA HIS A 902 22.80 -42.50 -6.98
C HIS A 902 24.09 -42.81 -7.71
#